data_AF-A0A919HN11-F1
#
_entry.id   AF-A0A919HN11-F1
#
_cell.length_a   1.000
_cell.length_b   1.000
_cell.length_c   1.000
_cell.angle_alpha   90.00
_cell.angle_beta   90.00
_cell.angle_gamma   90.00
#
_symmetry.space_group_name_H-M   'P 1'
#
loop_
_entity.id
_entity.type
_entity.pdbx_description
1 polymer ?
#
loop_
_entity_poly.entity_id
_entity_poly.type
_entity_poly.pdbx_seq_one_letter_code
_entity_poly.pdbx_strand_id
1 'polypeptide(L)'
;MGTSKTSPDPDRSAGPSELTRRGFVAAAGAAVAVAGVGAGQAQAASDGGPGAQPAHPGGHGAGHQAPRGQWLAGDTHVHDDHSSDGSGPRQTSKQTLPGNLPVGDQIAQGERTGLAFMPLTDHRTYDQHWDPQWKSSKLLLVPGEEAGGSPHAVVLGNVDVIVDGGNPQGSAAYRHVQQSVWDVHAQDAVWSQAHPDDGEYTQADGVNDNASVQGMDLVEVLNVAGNPDAQLEYAENRWNAGFRFGVAAASDCHFRELWDIAGPGEPTTHVFAAERSVRSILDGFRAGRTSVAQNIQGPFVTIEADVDGDGVFEAVGGDEVVLPAHGPSKKAALRVTVVGGTGTTVEVYKAPGRSAGPVATFSPAKQTETYELPLAPSGADHTWYRAEVRSPGAASGQDADPTLPTQLRGTTAPVFLSAGGPAAPEPGIALPAADTRPDAARLVAGDEGLFTGFPDVAVADGVTHVVAELHEDGATKAVYRRVDGKGRLTRTLTLSGDSGTARFPRVAASGRNVWVVWQDELGHEQPHRPVIRLRQSTDGGESFRDARQLGGGEGRSVHPALALVDDKHPLVAWSDNSSGAFDVYAQIVGLDTDAVNISAAGKTISAGTPDDARSPRYPASLFPSIAIGDRGHAVITWQDDRFDPDPLWTGHTPPAGQPASGGTDPDNWQVMAAVRTAPSRDWSAPVQVSQVTDRADRHPDVAVDAAGGYVAVWESGALQSSGANLQLRASRSTDGGATWTPFEQVALAPEAMSQRARLSRDPGGPLRAVWYDSRSADWRWKVYTATFEAASGWSPAKQVTTRGNNTWPALDRGTLVFTSDRGARRVQRDRTHQVHLLDLR
;
A
#
# COMPACT_ATOMS: atom_id res chain seq x y z
N MET A 1 -32.85 -12.64 -48.15
CA MET A 1 -33.74 -11.83 -47.29
C MET A 1 -34.01 -12.61 -46.02
N GLY A 2 -33.81 -11.99 -44.85
CA GLY A 2 -34.40 -12.43 -43.58
C GLY A 2 -33.52 -13.27 -42.66
N THR A 3 -32.64 -12.60 -41.92
CA THR A 3 -31.94 -13.06 -40.71
C THR A 3 -32.87 -13.12 -39.49
N SER A 4 -32.64 -14.07 -38.58
CA SER A 4 -32.96 -13.93 -37.15
C SER A 4 -32.23 -15.02 -36.35
N LYS A 5 -31.06 -14.66 -35.80
CA LYS A 5 -30.42 -15.35 -34.67
C LYS A 5 -30.91 -14.67 -33.38
N THR A 6 -31.46 -15.43 -32.45
CA THR A 6 -31.64 -15.02 -31.06
C THR A 6 -30.49 -15.59 -30.24
N SER A 7 -29.63 -14.72 -29.71
CA SER A 7 -28.68 -15.05 -28.63
C SER A 7 -29.36 -14.80 -27.28
N PRO A 8 -29.06 -15.57 -26.24
CA PRO A 8 -29.47 -15.25 -24.88
C PRO A 8 -28.55 -14.15 -24.32
N ASP A 9 -29.18 -13.14 -23.73
CA ASP A 9 -28.58 -11.99 -23.05
C ASP A 9 -28.21 -12.41 -21.61
N PRO A 10 -26.93 -12.37 -21.17
CA PRO A 10 -26.52 -12.77 -19.83
C PRO A 10 -26.54 -11.64 -18.79
N ASP A 11 -27.03 -10.44 -19.11
CA ASP A 11 -26.78 -9.24 -18.30
C ASP A 11 -27.96 -8.85 -17.36
N ARG A 12 -28.38 -9.78 -16.50
CA ARG A 12 -29.34 -9.51 -15.41
C ARG A 12 -28.88 -10.07 -14.07
N SER A 13 -27.73 -9.62 -13.60
CA SER A 13 -27.51 -9.41 -12.17
C SER A 13 -27.69 -7.91 -11.91
N ALA A 14 -28.52 -7.53 -10.94
CA ALA A 14 -28.58 -6.14 -10.49
C ALA A 14 -27.21 -5.80 -9.92
N GLY A 15 -26.49 -4.86 -10.54
CA GLY A 15 -25.19 -4.42 -10.04
C GLY A 15 -25.30 -3.61 -8.73
N PRO A 16 -24.21 -3.48 -7.96
CA PRO A 16 -24.15 -2.79 -6.66
C PRO A 16 -24.76 -1.38 -6.68
N SER A 17 -24.58 -0.66 -7.80
CA SER A 17 -25.10 0.70 -8.03
C SER A 17 -26.64 0.84 -8.01
N GLU A 18 -27.41 -0.23 -8.22
CA GLU A 18 -28.88 -0.18 -8.08
C GLU A 18 -29.37 -0.38 -6.64
N LEU A 19 -28.53 -0.92 -5.76
CA LEU A 19 -28.90 -1.35 -4.41
C LEU A 19 -28.59 -0.26 -3.35
N THR A 20 -27.42 0.38 -3.41
CA THR A 20 -27.09 1.61 -2.63
C THR A 20 -28.05 2.76 -2.91
N ARG A 21 -28.52 2.87 -4.17
CA ARG A 21 -29.56 3.81 -4.58
C ARG A 21 -30.88 3.63 -3.83
N ARG A 22 -31.24 2.40 -3.41
CA ARG A 22 -32.46 2.12 -2.64
C ARG A 22 -32.34 2.59 -1.19
N GLY A 23 -31.16 2.48 -0.58
CA GLY A 23 -30.87 3.03 0.75
C GLY A 23 -30.99 4.56 0.78
N PHE A 24 -30.40 5.24 -0.22
CA PHE A 24 -30.50 6.69 -0.37
C PHE A 24 -31.96 7.17 -0.55
N VAL A 25 -32.76 6.47 -1.36
CA VAL A 25 -34.19 6.80 -1.56
C VAL A 25 -35.04 6.52 -0.31
N ALA A 26 -34.69 5.50 0.48
CA ALA A 26 -35.39 5.18 1.73
C ALA A 26 -35.09 6.20 2.85
N ALA A 27 -33.84 6.65 2.97
CA ALA A 27 -33.43 7.68 3.95
C ALA A 27 -34.05 9.06 3.65
N ALA A 28 -34.16 9.43 2.37
CA ALA A 28 -34.86 10.65 1.95
C ALA A 28 -36.37 10.65 2.29
N GLY A 29 -36.97 9.48 2.52
CA GLY A 29 -38.37 9.33 2.92
C GLY A 29 -38.63 9.32 4.44
N ALA A 30 -37.58 9.23 5.27
CA ALA A 30 -37.71 8.94 6.71
C ALA A 30 -37.17 10.04 7.64
N ALA A 31 -37.04 11.29 7.18
CA ALA A 31 -36.61 12.41 8.02
C ALA A 31 -37.78 13.06 8.79
N VAL A 32 -38.28 12.41 9.87
CA VAL A 32 -39.03 13.10 10.94
C VAL A 32 -38.73 12.48 12.32
N ALA A 33 -38.09 13.31 13.17
CA ALA A 33 -38.06 13.32 14.64
C ALA A 33 -37.39 12.16 15.40
N VAL A 34 -36.26 12.46 16.08
CA VAL A 34 -36.18 12.64 17.55
C VAL A 34 -34.96 13.52 17.90
N ALA A 35 -35.19 14.57 18.69
CA ALA A 35 -34.16 15.36 19.36
C ALA A 35 -34.07 14.95 20.85
N GLY A 36 -32.88 14.95 21.45
CA GLY A 36 -32.76 14.88 22.92
C GLY A 36 -31.42 14.47 23.56
N VAL A 37 -30.45 15.40 23.56
CA VAL A 37 -29.50 15.80 24.63
C VAL A 37 -28.81 14.74 25.54
N GLY A 38 -27.47 14.83 25.61
CA GLY A 38 -26.69 14.42 26.79
C GLY A 38 -25.17 14.53 26.63
N ALA A 39 -24.57 15.67 26.99
CA ALA A 39 -23.11 15.85 27.05
C ALA A 39 -22.52 15.13 28.28
N GLY A 40 -21.42 14.39 28.08
CA GLY A 40 -20.61 13.79 29.14
C GLY A 40 -19.12 13.94 28.83
N GLN A 41 -18.38 14.60 29.73
CA GLN A 41 -16.96 14.87 29.61
C GLN A 41 -16.13 13.59 29.74
N ALA A 42 -15.22 13.35 28.80
CA ALA A 42 -14.19 12.31 28.91
C ALA A 42 -13.02 12.85 29.75
N GLN A 43 -12.70 12.18 30.85
CA GLN A 43 -11.48 12.40 31.62
C GLN A 43 -10.33 11.61 30.98
N ALA A 44 -9.37 12.34 30.42
CA ALA A 44 -8.05 11.85 30.10
C ALA A 44 -7.27 11.57 31.40
N ALA A 45 -6.63 10.41 31.49
CA ALA A 45 -5.57 10.17 32.47
C ALA A 45 -4.23 10.18 31.73
N SER A 46 -3.57 11.33 31.75
CA SER A 46 -2.15 11.48 31.48
C SER A 46 -1.36 11.11 32.74
N ASP A 47 -0.28 10.35 32.60
CA ASP A 47 0.93 10.59 33.37
C ASP A 47 2.14 10.08 32.60
N GLY A 48 3.08 10.99 32.35
CA GLY A 48 4.35 10.74 31.69
C GLY A 48 5.50 10.58 32.69
N GLY A 49 6.50 9.80 32.29
CA GLY A 49 7.80 9.69 32.93
C GLY A 49 8.78 8.94 32.01
N PRO A 50 10.05 9.39 31.84
CA PRO A 50 10.81 9.16 30.62
C PRO A 50 11.69 7.89 30.65
N GLY A 51 11.92 7.35 29.46
CA GLY A 51 13.19 6.76 29.04
C GLY A 51 13.45 5.31 29.44
N ALA A 52 13.22 4.39 28.51
CA ALA A 52 13.92 3.11 28.48
C ALA A 52 14.23 2.74 27.02
N GLN A 53 15.52 2.52 26.74
CA GLN A 53 16.06 2.13 25.44
C GLN A 53 15.52 0.77 24.98
N PRO A 54 15.35 0.55 23.66
CA PRO A 54 14.86 -0.71 23.13
C PRO A 54 15.95 -1.79 23.16
N ALA A 55 15.57 -3.00 23.63
CA ALA A 55 16.39 -4.19 23.61
C ALA A 55 15.85 -5.17 22.56
N HIS A 56 16.71 -5.54 21.61
CA HIS A 56 16.46 -6.58 20.61
C HIS A 56 16.36 -7.98 21.25
N PRO A 57 15.50 -8.89 20.77
CA PRO A 57 15.53 -10.29 21.19
C PRO A 57 16.37 -11.13 20.22
N GLY A 58 17.54 -11.57 20.70
CA GLY A 58 18.28 -12.70 20.17
C GLY A 58 18.27 -13.85 21.18
N GLY A 59 17.68 -14.98 20.77
CA GLY A 59 17.83 -16.36 21.28
C GLY A 59 18.19 -16.66 22.75
N HIS A 60 17.25 -17.37 23.40
CA HIS A 60 17.37 -18.46 24.39
C HIS A 60 17.17 -18.17 25.89
N GLY A 61 16.00 -18.58 26.41
CA GLY A 61 15.80 -19.02 27.81
C GLY A 61 14.51 -18.57 28.51
N ALA A 62 13.45 -19.41 28.45
CA ALA A 62 12.34 -19.61 29.39
C ALA A 62 11.55 -18.42 29.98
N GLY A 63 10.27 -18.35 29.60
CA GLY A 63 9.21 -17.44 30.08
C GLY A 63 8.74 -16.50 28.96
N HIS A 64 7.77 -16.93 28.15
CA HIS A 64 7.19 -16.05 27.13
C HIS A 64 6.37 -14.96 27.85
N GLN A 65 6.58 -13.69 27.51
CA GLN A 65 5.82 -12.58 28.11
C GLN A 65 4.54 -12.35 27.29
N ALA A 66 3.46 -11.96 27.97
CA ALA A 66 2.23 -11.53 27.30
C ALA A 66 2.53 -10.41 26.28
N PRO A 67 1.82 -10.37 25.13
CA PRO A 67 2.03 -9.35 24.12
C PRO A 67 1.83 -7.95 24.71
N ARG A 68 2.74 -7.03 24.39
CA ARG A 68 2.65 -5.64 24.80
C ARG A 68 2.16 -4.80 23.63
N GLY A 69 1.16 -3.96 23.89
CA GLY A 69 0.56 -3.10 22.87
C GLY A 69 -0.77 -2.53 23.35
N GLN A 70 -1.49 -1.91 22.42
CA GLN A 70 -2.80 -1.31 22.63
C GLN A 70 -3.71 -1.60 21.44
N TRP A 71 -5.01 -1.65 21.70
CA TRP A 71 -6.00 -1.73 20.65
C TRP A 71 -6.30 -0.33 20.12
N LEU A 72 -6.03 -0.12 18.84
CA LEU A 72 -6.34 1.11 18.12
C LEU A 72 -7.60 0.87 17.28
N ALA A 73 -8.63 1.67 17.51
CA ALA A 73 -9.86 1.66 16.73
C ALA A 73 -9.69 2.49 15.46
N GLY A 74 -10.17 1.99 14.32
CA GLY A 74 -10.14 2.70 13.06
C GLY A 74 -11.14 2.12 12.06
N ASP A 75 -11.08 2.64 10.86
CA ASP A 75 -11.75 2.08 9.70
C ASP A 75 -10.67 1.62 8.71
N THR A 76 -11.01 0.67 7.85
CA THR A 76 -10.12 0.18 6.79
C THR A 76 -10.63 0.50 5.39
N HIS A 77 -11.88 0.91 5.22
CA HIS A 77 -12.52 1.03 3.91
C HIS A 77 -13.46 2.24 3.91
N VAL A 78 -12.99 3.35 3.34
CA VAL A 78 -13.66 4.65 3.36
C VAL A 78 -13.43 5.34 2.01
N HIS A 79 -14.50 5.82 1.40
CA HIS A 79 -14.48 6.47 0.09
C HIS A 79 -14.71 7.97 0.20
N ASP A 80 -14.25 8.70 -0.79
CA ASP A 80 -14.60 10.10 -1.00
C ASP A 80 -14.82 10.40 -2.49
N ASP A 81 -15.04 11.66 -2.85
CA ASP A 81 -15.34 12.02 -4.23
C ASP A 81 -14.23 11.68 -5.25
N HIS A 82 -13.04 11.23 -4.84
CA HIS A 82 -12.02 10.69 -5.74
C HIS A 82 -12.49 9.40 -6.41
N SER A 83 -13.36 8.62 -5.76
CA SER A 83 -14.07 7.48 -6.35
C SER A 83 -15.36 7.90 -7.05
N SER A 84 -15.66 7.27 -8.20
CA SER A 84 -16.83 7.58 -9.05
C SER A 84 -18.20 7.58 -8.34
N ASP A 85 -18.30 6.83 -7.26
CA ASP A 85 -19.48 6.61 -6.46
C ASP A 85 -19.32 7.06 -5.01
N GLY A 86 -18.19 7.68 -4.66
CA GLY A 86 -17.91 8.22 -3.32
C GLY A 86 -18.72 9.44 -2.92
N SER A 87 -19.86 9.70 -3.59
CA SER A 87 -20.93 10.54 -3.06
C SER A 87 -22.28 10.27 -3.72
N GLY A 88 -23.36 10.61 -3.01
CA GLY A 88 -24.73 10.34 -3.43
C GLY A 88 -25.08 11.03 -4.77
N PRO A 89 -24.79 12.33 -4.94
CA PRO A 89 -24.97 13.00 -6.22
C PRO A 89 -24.19 12.33 -7.37
N ARG A 90 -22.93 11.92 -7.15
CA ARG A 90 -22.13 11.28 -8.21
C ARG A 90 -22.67 9.91 -8.58
N GLN A 91 -22.94 9.06 -7.60
CA GLN A 91 -23.45 7.71 -7.85
C GLN A 91 -24.82 7.74 -8.54
N THR A 92 -25.76 8.55 -8.03
CA THR A 92 -27.15 8.58 -8.55
C THR A 92 -27.28 9.24 -9.93
N SER A 93 -26.33 10.10 -10.29
CA SER A 93 -26.32 10.83 -11.57
C SER A 93 -25.38 10.25 -12.62
N LYS A 94 -24.69 9.14 -12.32
CA LYS A 94 -23.60 8.59 -13.16
C LYS A 94 -22.54 9.66 -13.45
N GLN A 95 -22.04 10.28 -12.38
CA GLN A 95 -21.01 11.33 -12.37
C GLN A 95 -21.38 12.67 -13.01
N THR A 96 -22.63 12.88 -13.43
CA THR A 96 -23.05 14.12 -14.11
C THR A 96 -23.35 15.30 -13.17
N LEU A 97 -23.50 15.04 -11.86
CA LEU A 97 -23.66 16.08 -10.83
C LEU A 97 -22.34 16.29 -10.05
N PRO A 98 -22.15 17.49 -9.47
CA PRO A 98 -21.06 17.77 -8.51
C PRO A 98 -20.97 16.77 -7.36
N GLY A 99 -19.75 16.52 -6.89
CA GLY A 99 -19.50 15.78 -5.65
C GLY A 99 -19.77 16.62 -4.40
N ASN A 100 -20.10 15.97 -3.28
CA ASN A 100 -20.37 16.65 -2.00
C ASN A 100 -19.63 16.06 -0.78
N LEU A 101 -18.69 15.14 -1.01
CA LEU A 101 -17.90 14.44 -0.02
C LEU A 101 -16.39 14.62 -0.30
N PRO A 102 -15.81 15.79 0.01
CA PRO A 102 -14.39 16.02 -0.14
C PRO A 102 -13.56 15.25 0.92
N VAL A 103 -12.29 14.96 0.60
CA VAL A 103 -11.28 14.33 1.48
C VAL A 103 -11.32 14.89 2.91
N GLY A 104 -11.34 16.23 3.04
CA GLY A 104 -11.32 16.89 4.35
C GLY A 104 -12.56 16.62 5.21
N ASP A 105 -13.72 16.41 4.60
CA ASP A 105 -14.98 16.13 5.31
C ASP A 105 -14.98 14.71 5.88
N GLN A 106 -14.49 13.71 5.13
CA GLN A 106 -14.33 12.33 5.62
C GLN A 106 -13.32 12.25 6.75
N ILE A 107 -12.14 12.89 6.60
CA ILE A 107 -11.13 12.97 7.67
C ILE A 107 -11.73 13.63 8.92
N ALA A 108 -12.46 14.73 8.76
CA ALA A 108 -13.10 15.41 9.88
C ALA A 108 -14.19 14.54 10.54
N GLN A 109 -14.88 13.68 9.77
CA GLN A 109 -15.83 12.73 10.34
C GLN A 109 -15.12 11.62 11.14
N GLY A 110 -14.04 11.03 10.62
CA GLY A 110 -13.22 10.08 11.38
C GLY A 110 -12.68 10.68 12.69
N GLU A 111 -12.28 11.96 12.67
CA GLU A 111 -11.89 12.68 13.90
C GLU A 111 -13.05 12.85 14.88
N ARG A 112 -14.28 13.10 14.40
CA ARG A 112 -15.48 13.23 15.23
C ARG A 112 -15.90 11.89 15.85
N THR A 113 -15.80 10.80 15.09
CA THR A 113 -16.03 9.43 15.59
C THR A 113 -15.02 9.04 16.66
N GLY A 114 -13.81 9.62 16.62
CA GLY A 114 -12.74 9.34 17.59
C GLY A 114 -11.82 8.19 17.16
N LEU A 115 -11.67 7.98 15.85
CA LEU A 115 -10.78 6.96 15.31
C LEU A 115 -9.31 7.28 15.67
N ALA A 116 -8.49 6.24 15.78
CA ALA A 116 -7.04 6.37 15.93
C ALA A 116 -6.34 6.49 14.58
N PHE A 117 -6.86 5.80 13.57
CA PHE A 117 -6.34 5.78 12.20
C PHE A 117 -7.48 5.68 11.19
N MET A 118 -7.21 6.12 9.96
CA MET A 118 -8.15 6.02 8.85
C MET A 118 -7.39 6.08 7.51
N PRO A 119 -7.58 5.10 6.61
CA PRO A 119 -7.22 5.23 5.21
C PRO A 119 -8.34 5.89 4.42
N LEU A 120 -8.02 6.29 3.19
CA LEU A 120 -9.00 6.57 2.14
C LEU A 120 -8.72 5.57 1.02
N THR A 121 -9.71 4.79 0.66
CA THR A 121 -9.57 3.60 -0.20
C THR A 121 -10.45 3.73 -1.42
N ASP A 122 -10.34 4.86 -2.11
CA ASP A 122 -11.12 5.12 -3.31
C ASP A 122 -10.87 4.08 -4.42
N HIS A 123 -11.89 3.83 -5.23
CA HIS A 123 -11.86 2.82 -6.29
C HIS A 123 -10.71 3.06 -7.28
N ARG A 124 -9.77 2.12 -7.30
CA ARG A 124 -8.73 1.95 -8.32
C ARG A 124 -7.89 3.21 -8.55
N THR A 125 -7.72 4.01 -7.50
CA THR A 125 -6.91 5.24 -7.52
C THR A 125 -6.11 5.41 -6.23
N TYR A 126 -4.96 6.07 -6.37
CA TYR A 126 -4.11 6.50 -5.27
C TYR A 126 -4.09 8.04 -5.15
N ASP A 127 -4.83 8.75 -6.00
CA ASP A 127 -4.68 10.19 -6.18
C ASP A 127 -5.26 11.04 -5.03
N GLN A 128 -6.15 10.48 -4.22
CA GLN A 128 -6.70 11.09 -3.00
C GLN A 128 -5.61 11.49 -1.99
N HIS A 129 -4.47 10.80 -2.00
CA HIS A 129 -3.34 11.16 -1.14
C HIS A 129 -2.62 12.43 -1.60
N TRP A 130 -2.79 12.83 -2.86
CA TRP A 130 -2.18 14.03 -3.41
C TRP A 130 -3.02 15.29 -3.17
N ASP A 131 -4.27 15.13 -2.76
CA ASP A 131 -5.15 16.24 -2.41
C ASP A 131 -4.58 17.07 -1.21
N PRO A 132 -4.60 18.41 -1.25
CA PRO A 132 -4.11 19.27 -0.17
C PRO A 132 -4.93 19.20 1.15
N GLN A 133 -6.09 18.56 1.11
CA GLN A 133 -6.95 18.28 2.26
C GLN A 133 -6.59 16.95 2.95
N TRP A 134 -5.75 16.10 2.36
CA TRP A 134 -5.25 14.89 3.01
C TRP A 134 -4.28 15.24 4.15
N LYS A 135 -4.84 15.65 5.29
CA LYS A 135 -4.11 16.07 6.49
C LYS A 135 -4.98 15.92 7.72
N SER A 136 -4.37 15.46 8.81
CA SER A 136 -4.98 15.48 10.13
C SER A 136 -3.89 15.69 11.18
N SER A 137 -4.23 16.40 12.26
CA SER A 137 -3.37 16.50 13.45
C SER A 137 -3.78 15.52 14.56
N LYS A 138 -4.85 14.73 14.32
CA LYS A 138 -5.41 13.80 15.29
C LYS A 138 -5.35 12.37 14.79
N LEU A 139 -5.76 12.09 13.56
CA LEU A 139 -5.74 10.76 12.95
C LEU A 139 -4.35 10.38 12.45
N LEU A 140 -3.99 9.11 12.61
CA LEU A 140 -2.99 8.47 11.76
C LEU A 140 -3.62 8.28 10.38
N LEU A 141 -3.23 9.09 9.40
CA LEU A 141 -3.62 8.85 8.02
C LEU A 141 -2.76 7.73 7.45
N VAL A 142 -3.41 6.69 6.95
CA VAL A 142 -2.74 5.54 6.33
C VAL A 142 -3.05 5.63 4.84
N PRO A 143 -2.06 5.55 3.92
CA PRO A 143 -2.38 5.45 2.51
C PRO A 143 -3.23 4.21 2.22
N GLY A 144 -4.16 4.27 1.27
CA GLY A 144 -4.96 3.11 0.90
C GLY A 144 -5.53 3.17 -0.50
N GLU A 145 -6.06 2.06 -0.99
CA GLU A 145 -6.70 1.98 -2.32
C GLU A 145 -7.70 0.83 -2.26
N GLU A 146 -8.87 0.97 -2.88
CA GLU A 146 -9.65 -0.21 -3.24
C GLU A 146 -9.21 -0.67 -4.63
N ALA A 147 -8.28 -1.63 -4.62
CA ALA A 147 -7.59 -2.13 -5.79
C ALA A 147 -8.34 -3.28 -6.46
N GLY A 148 -7.97 -3.52 -7.72
CA GLY A 148 -8.52 -4.60 -8.54
C GLY A 148 -9.78 -4.18 -9.31
N GLY A 149 -10.13 -4.99 -10.32
CA GLY A 149 -11.44 -4.90 -10.97
C GLY A 149 -12.50 -5.73 -10.24
N SER A 150 -12.51 -7.03 -10.54
CA SER A 150 -13.29 -8.02 -9.80
C SER A 150 -12.41 -9.26 -9.62
N PRO A 151 -12.23 -9.74 -8.38
CA PRO A 151 -12.83 -9.24 -7.15
C PRO A 151 -12.19 -7.94 -6.64
N HIS A 152 -12.95 -7.19 -5.85
CA HIS A 152 -12.50 -5.98 -5.15
C HIS A 152 -11.62 -6.33 -3.95
N ALA A 153 -10.60 -5.51 -3.67
CA ALA A 153 -9.78 -5.67 -2.49
C ALA A 153 -9.31 -4.32 -1.95
N VAL A 154 -9.14 -4.25 -0.64
CA VAL A 154 -8.60 -3.07 0.04
C VAL A 154 -7.10 -3.26 0.26
N VAL A 155 -6.32 -2.25 -0.09
CA VAL A 155 -4.88 -2.19 0.15
C VAL A 155 -4.60 -1.09 1.15
N LEU A 156 -3.79 -1.39 2.18
CA LEU A 156 -3.43 -0.43 3.23
C LEU A 156 -1.92 -0.26 3.33
N GLY A 157 -1.47 0.99 3.35
CA GLY A 157 -0.06 1.37 3.51
C GLY A 157 0.79 1.20 2.26
N ASN A 158 0.17 1.04 1.08
CA ASN A 158 0.87 1.07 -0.19
C ASN A 158 1.58 2.42 -0.40
N VAL A 159 2.68 2.38 -1.13
CA VAL A 159 3.49 3.57 -1.42
C VAL A 159 3.07 4.27 -2.71
N ASP A 160 2.23 3.58 -3.47
CA ASP A 160 1.77 3.95 -4.80
C ASP A 160 0.63 3.01 -5.21
N VAL A 161 0.01 3.32 -6.35
CA VAL A 161 -1.06 2.53 -6.97
C VAL A 161 -0.69 1.06 -7.19
N ILE A 162 -1.64 0.16 -6.91
CA ILE A 162 -1.53 -1.27 -7.20
C ILE A 162 -2.11 -1.56 -8.58
N VAL A 163 -1.25 -2.05 -9.48
CA VAL A 163 -1.64 -2.28 -10.87
C VAL A 163 -2.29 -3.64 -11.03
N ASP A 164 -3.52 -3.65 -11.54
CA ASP A 164 -4.26 -4.86 -11.86
C ASP A 164 -4.22 -5.18 -13.36
N GLY A 165 -3.38 -6.14 -13.74
CA GLY A 165 -3.10 -6.48 -15.14
C GLY A 165 -4.12 -7.40 -15.79
N GLY A 166 -4.03 -7.51 -17.12
CA GLY A 166 -4.81 -8.46 -17.90
C GLY A 166 -4.20 -9.87 -17.84
N ASN A 167 -5.06 -10.88 -17.68
CA ASN A 167 -4.65 -12.27 -17.72
C ASN A 167 -4.39 -12.76 -19.15
N PRO A 168 -3.27 -13.46 -19.42
CA PRO A 168 -3.06 -14.17 -20.67
C PRO A 168 -4.17 -15.20 -20.91
N GLN A 169 -4.53 -15.41 -22.18
CA GLN A 169 -5.55 -16.39 -22.55
C GLN A 169 -5.22 -17.79 -21.97
N GLY A 170 -6.17 -18.38 -21.25
CA GLY A 170 -6.04 -19.72 -20.67
C GLY A 170 -5.30 -19.79 -19.33
N SER A 171 -4.92 -18.65 -18.74
CA SER A 171 -4.44 -18.60 -17.35
C SER A 171 -5.59 -18.71 -16.34
N ALA A 172 -5.27 -19.08 -15.09
CA ALA A 172 -6.25 -19.12 -14.01
C ALA A 172 -6.79 -17.70 -13.72
N ALA A 173 -8.09 -17.58 -13.45
CA ALA A 173 -8.75 -16.29 -13.25
C ALA A 173 -8.05 -15.44 -12.19
N TYR A 174 -7.66 -16.04 -11.06
CA TYR A 174 -7.03 -15.33 -9.94
C TYR A 174 -5.57 -14.91 -10.15
N ARG A 175 -4.94 -15.21 -11.30
CA ARG A 175 -3.51 -14.92 -11.54
C ARG A 175 -3.18 -13.44 -11.33
N HIS A 176 -3.99 -12.53 -11.89
CA HIS A 176 -3.77 -11.08 -11.75
C HIS A 176 -3.84 -10.66 -10.27
N VAL A 177 -4.86 -11.11 -9.54
CA VAL A 177 -5.01 -10.87 -8.09
C VAL A 177 -3.78 -11.36 -7.31
N GLN A 178 -3.28 -12.56 -7.62
CA GLN A 178 -2.09 -13.08 -6.98
C GLN A 178 -0.84 -12.24 -7.25
N GLN A 179 -0.72 -11.66 -8.46
CA GLN A 179 0.37 -10.75 -8.80
C GLN A 179 0.27 -9.43 -8.03
N SER A 180 -0.95 -8.92 -7.83
CA SER A 180 -1.22 -7.76 -7.00
C SER A 180 -0.87 -8.01 -5.53
N VAL A 181 -1.22 -9.17 -4.95
CA VAL A 181 -0.80 -9.54 -3.58
C VAL A 181 0.73 -9.52 -3.44
N TRP A 182 1.46 -10.09 -4.42
CA TRP A 182 2.93 -10.06 -4.40
C TRP A 182 3.52 -8.67 -4.58
N ASP A 183 2.86 -7.79 -5.32
CA ASP A 183 3.29 -6.39 -5.46
C ASP A 183 3.02 -5.59 -4.18
N VAL A 184 1.85 -5.77 -3.56
CA VAL A 184 1.49 -5.19 -2.25
C VAL A 184 2.50 -5.58 -1.17
N HIS A 185 2.86 -6.86 -1.07
CA HIS A 185 3.88 -7.32 -0.12
C HIS A 185 5.28 -6.80 -0.45
N ALA A 186 5.60 -6.61 -1.74
CA ALA A 186 6.84 -5.96 -2.15
C ALA A 186 6.90 -4.47 -1.74
N GLN A 187 5.77 -3.88 -1.35
CA GLN A 187 5.67 -2.54 -0.78
C GLN A 187 5.62 -2.53 0.77
N ASP A 188 5.67 -3.71 1.43
CA ASP A 188 5.34 -3.93 2.85
C ASP A 188 3.94 -3.43 3.26
N ALA A 189 3.02 -3.39 2.30
CA ALA A 189 1.62 -3.03 2.49
C ALA A 189 0.77 -4.27 2.84
N VAL A 190 -0.49 -4.03 3.19
CA VAL A 190 -1.47 -5.04 3.63
C VAL A 190 -2.48 -5.29 2.52
N TRP A 191 -2.71 -6.56 2.18
CA TRP A 191 -3.82 -6.97 1.33
C TRP A 191 -5.02 -7.41 2.17
N SER A 192 -6.15 -6.73 2.02
CA SER A 192 -7.43 -7.07 2.66
C SER A 192 -8.45 -7.46 1.61
N GLN A 193 -8.97 -8.68 1.69
CA GLN A 193 -10.09 -9.08 0.84
C GLN A 193 -11.33 -8.27 1.22
N ALA A 194 -11.85 -7.46 0.29
CA ALA A 194 -13.09 -6.71 0.49
C ALA A 194 -14.28 -7.67 0.37
N HIS A 195 -15.28 -7.50 1.24
CA HIS A 195 -16.57 -8.21 1.28
C HIS A 195 -16.68 -9.43 0.34
N PRO A 196 -16.07 -10.58 0.70
CA PRO A 196 -15.83 -11.72 -0.22
C PRO A 196 -17.11 -12.42 -0.74
N ASP A 197 -18.26 -12.05 -0.18
CA ASP A 197 -19.59 -12.44 -0.67
C ASP A 197 -19.97 -11.79 -2.02
N ASP A 198 -19.12 -10.89 -2.55
CA ASP A 198 -19.26 -10.26 -3.88
C ASP A 198 -18.00 -10.45 -4.77
N GLY A 199 -17.41 -11.64 -4.78
CA GLY A 199 -16.26 -11.89 -5.67
C GLY A 199 -15.63 -13.27 -5.57
N GLU A 200 -15.67 -13.86 -4.38
CA GLU A 200 -14.98 -15.12 -4.06
C GLU A 200 -15.93 -16.23 -3.61
N TYR A 201 -17.08 -15.86 -3.04
CA TYR A 201 -17.94 -16.79 -2.32
C TYR A 201 -19.42 -16.48 -2.48
N THR A 202 -20.24 -17.51 -2.60
CA THR A 202 -21.67 -17.41 -2.32
C THR A 202 -22.08 -18.58 -1.42
N GLN A 203 -23.13 -18.42 -0.61
CA GLN A 203 -23.63 -19.53 0.21
C GLN A 203 -24.18 -20.70 -0.65
N ALA A 204 -24.61 -20.40 -1.88
CA ALA A 204 -25.17 -21.40 -2.80
C ALA A 204 -24.07 -22.25 -3.46
N ASP A 205 -22.98 -21.62 -3.90
CA ASP A 205 -21.96 -22.26 -4.74
C ASP A 205 -20.66 -22.54 -3.97
N GLY A 206 -20.48 -21.95 -2.79
CA GLY A 206 -19.24 -21.98 -2.03
C GLY A 206 -18.18 -21.06 -2.63
N VAL A 207 -16.92 -21.44 -2.46
CA VAL A 207 -15.77 -20.69 -2.97
C VAL A 207 -15.56 -20.91 -4.48
N ASN A 208 -15.17 -19.86 -5.20
CA ASN A 208 -14.78 -19.92 -6.62
C ASN A 208 -13.24 -19.89 -6.81
N ASP A 209 -12.79 -19.77 -8.06
CA ASP A 209 -11.36 -19.75 -8.40
C ASP A 209 -10.57 -18.62 -7.72
N ASN A 210 -11.19 -17.45 -7.50
CA ASN A 210 -10.57 -16.28 -6.85
C ASN A 210 -10.22 -16.56 -5.38
N ALA A 211 -10.97 -17.44 -4.71
CA ALA A 211 -10.63 -17.87 -3.35
C ALA A 211 -9.30 -18.65 -3.26
N SER A 212 -8.66 -19.00 -4.39
CA SER A 212 -7.36 -19.67 -4.43
C SER A 212 -6.17 -18.73 -4.21
N VAL A 213 -6.39 -17.41 -4.17
CA VAL A 213 -5.36 -16.40 -3.83
C VAL A 213 -4.73 -16.72 -2.49
N GLN A 214 -3.41 -16.65 -2.41
CA GLN A 214 -2.63 -16.92 -1.21
C GLN A 214 -1.87 -15.66 -0.76
N GLY A 215 -1.72 -15.51 0.56
CA GLY A 215 -0.97 -14.41 1.17
C GLY A 215 -1.84 -13.22 1.61
N MET A 216 -3.17 -13.30 1.55
CA MET A 216 -4.03 -12.27 2.13
C MET A 216 -3.72 -12.05 3.62
N ASP A 217 -3.70 -10.79 4.06
CA ASP A 217 -3.40 -10.40 5.44
C ASP A 217 -4.67 -10.27 6.28
N LEU A 218 -5.73 -9.72 5.66
CA LEU A 218 -7.04 -9.48 6.25
C LEU A 218 -8.17 -9.93 5.32
N VAL A 219 -9.34 -10.15 5.89
CA VAL A 219 -10.61 -10.36 5.18
C VAL A 219 -11.70 -9.57 5.90
N GLU A 220 -12.49 -8.81 5.16
CA GLU A 220 -13.67 -8.16 5.70
C GLU A 220 -14.73 -9.20 6.08
N VAL A 221 -15.15 -9.16 7.35
CA VAL A 221 -16.19 -10.07 7.89
C VAL A 221 -17.37 -9.33 8.50
N LEU A 222 -17.31 -8.00 8.51
CA LEU A 222 -18.36 -7.12 8.98
C LEU A 222 -18.28 -5.82 8.16
N ASN A 223 -19.07 -5.77 7.10
CA ASN A 223 -19.19 -4.62 6.21
C ASN A 223 -20.67 -4.19 6.16
N VAL A 224 -20.94 -2.87 6.19
CA VAL A 224 -22.31 -2.35 6.17
C VAL A 224 -23.04 -2.66 4.85
N ALA A 225 -22.33 -2.81 3.75
CA ALA A 225 -22.88 -3.06 2.42
C ALA A 225 -23.13 -4.55 2.13
N GLY A 226 -22.46 -5.46 2.86
CA GLY A 226 -22.49 -6.90 2.56
C GLY A 226 -23.33 -7.75 3.53
N ASN A 227 -23.09 -9.07 3.48
CA ASN A 227 -23.66 -10.08 4.38
C ASN A 227 -22.57 -10.64 5.32
N PRO A 228 -22.44 -10.11 6.55
CA PRO A 228 -21.43 -10.54 7.51
C PRO A 228 -21.46 -12.04 7.83
N ASP A 229 -22.63 -12.68 7.80
CA ASP A 229 -22.73 -14.11 8.03
C ASP A 229 -22.17 -14.91 6.83
N ALA A 230 -22.35 -14.49 5.58
CA ALA A 230 -21.70 -15.13 4.43
C ALA A 230 -20.17 -14.91 4.42
N GLN A 231 -19.72 -13.70 4.76
CA GLN A 231 -18.30 -13.36 4.84
C GLN A 231 -17.56 -14.19 5.91
N LEU A 232 -18.20 -14.40 7.06
CA LEU A 232 -17.66 -15.30 8.09
C LEU A 232 -17.61 -16.76 7.63
N GLU A 233 -18.57 -17.25 6.84
CA GLU A 233 -18.50 -18.60 6.27
C GLU A 233 -17.31 -18.76 5.32
N TYR A 234 -17.05 -17.76 4.48
CA TYR A 234 -15.83 -17.71 3.67
C TYR A 234 -14.58 -17.77 4.55
N ALA A 235 -14.49 -16.90 5.57
CA ALA A 235 -13.32 -16.84 6.44
C ALA A 235 -13.06 -18.19 7.13
N GLU A 236 -14.10 -18.80 7.72
CA GLU A 236 -14.02 -20.12 8.34
C GLU A 236 -13.62 -21.21 7.36
N ASN A 237 -14.16 -21.20 6.13
CA ASN A 237 -13.77 -22.11 5.06
C ASN A 237 -12.27 -22.01 4.76
N ARG A 238 -11.74 -20.80 4.59
CA ARG A 238 -10.31 -20.62 4.27
C ARG A 238 -9.42 -20.97 5.47
N TRP A 239 -9.79 -20.61 6.70
CA TRP A 239 -9.03 -21.00 7.89
C TRP A 239 -8.96 -22.52 8.08
N ASN A 240 -10.06 -23.22 7.77
CA ASN A 240 -10.11 -24.69 7.74
C ASN A 240 -9.18 -25.29 6.68
N ALA A 241 -8.90 -24.56 5.60
CA ALA A 241 -7.95 -24.93 4.53
C ALA A 241 -6.53 -24.38 4.77
N GLY A 242 -6.18 -24.02 6.01
CA GLY A 242 -4.81 -23.63 6.37
C GLY A 242 -4.42 -22.19 6.05
N PHE A 243 -5.34 -21.35 5.56
CA PHE A 243 -5.09 -19.92 5.32
C PHE A 243 -4.95 -19.16 6.64
N ARG A 244 -4.11 -18.11 6.67
CA ARG A 244 -3.73 -17.39 7.89
C ARG A 244 -3.81 -15.88 7.71
N PHE A 245 -4.99 -15.33 7.98
CA PHE A 245 -5.31 -13.90 7.92
C PHE A 245 -6.14 -13.46 9.15
N GLY A 246 -6.15 -12.16 9.43
CA GLY A 246 -7.02 -11.54 10.43
C GLY A 246 -8.35 -11.10 9.84
N VAL A 247 -9.21 -10.50 10.66
CA VAL A 247 -10.52 -9.99 10.24
C VAL A 247 -10.52 -8.47 10.14
N ALA A 248 -11.29 -7.91 9.22
CA ALA A 248 -11.52 -6.48 9.09
C ALA A 248 -13.02 -6.17 9.15
N ALA A 249 -13.31 -4.96 9.60
CA ALA A 249 -14.60 -4.31 9.51
C ALA A 249 -14.44 -2.99 8.77
N ALA A 250 -15.42 -2.70 7.93
CA ALA A 250 -15.38 -1.64 6.95
C ALA A 250 -16.72 -0.91 6.96
N SER A 251 -16.68 0.42 7.14
CA SER A 251 -17.89 1.23 6.93
C SER A 251 -18.29 1.30 5.47
N ASP A 252 -17.33 1.10 4.55
CA ASP A 252 -17.55 1.26 3.12
C ASP A 252 -18.29 2.57 2.81
N CYS A 253 -17.88 3.62 3.54
CA CYS A 253 -18.65 4.85 3.65
C CYS A 253 -18.46 5.72 2.39
N HIS A 254 -19.52 5.80 1.59
CA HIS A 254 -19.60 6.64 0.40
C HIS A 254 -20.42 7.92 0.58
N PHE A 255 -21.28 7.99 1.62
CA PHE A 255 -22.32 9.02 1.71
C PHE A 255 -22.30 9.73 3.06
N ARG A 256 -22.04 11.04 3.03
CA ARG A 256 -22.19 11.87 4.22
C ARG A 256 -23.62 11.90 4.77
N GLU A 257 -24.61 11.67 3.91
CA GLU A 257 -26.03 11.62 4.28
C GLU A 257 -26.35 10.42 5.18
N LEU A 258 -25.49 9.40 5.22
CA LEU A 258 -25.67 8.20 6.03
C LEU A 258 -24.75 8.15 7.26
N TRP A 259 -23.96 9.20 7.54
CA TRP A 259 -23.00 9.19 8.64
C TRP A 259 -23.57 8.89 10.02
N ASP A 260 -24.87 9.13 10.24
CA ASP A 260 -25.53 8.82 11.51
C ASP A 260 -25.76 7.31 11.74
N ILE A 261 -25.60 6.49 10.69
CA ILE A 261 -25.88 5.03 10.73
C ILE A 261 -24.83 4.16 10.00
N ALA A 262 -23.96 4.77 9.18
CA ALA A 262 -22.98 4.11 8.31
C ALA A 262 -21.82 5.07 7.97
N GLY A 263 -21.32 5.79 8.98
CA GLY A 263 -20.18 6.69 8.85
C GLY A 263 -18.82 5.99 9.05
N PRO A 264 -17.69 6.69 8.79
CA PRO A 264 -16.37 6.19 9.12
C PRO A 264 -16.29 5.69 10.57
N GLY A 265 -15.92 4.41 10.72
CA GLY A 265 -15.90 3.69 11.98
C GLY A 265 -17.18 2.91 12.32
N GLU A 266 -18.17 2.86 11.44
CA GLU A 266 -19.41 2.12 11.65
C GLU A 266 -19.66 1.14 10.49
N PRO A 267 -19.10 -0.09 10.54
CA PRO A 267 -18.39 -0.75 11.66
C PRO A 267 -16.91 -0.39 11.86
N THR A 268 -16.35 -0.79 13.03
CA THR A 268 -14.97 -0.47 13.46
C THR A 268 -14.04 -1.67 13.40
N THR A 269 -12.86 -1.48 12.81
CA THR A 269 -11.71 -2.38 12.98
C THR A 269 -10.86 -1.95 14.17
N HIS A 270 -10.58 -2.86 15.09
CA HIS A 270 -9.58 -2.69 16.14
C HIS A 270 -8.34 -3.49 15.77
N VAL A 271 -7.16 -2.85 15.82
CA VAL A 271 -5.86 -3.48 15.59
C VAL A 271 -5.01 -3.42 16.84
N PHE A 272 -4.38 -4.53 17.21
CA PHE A 272 -3.42 -4.56 18.30
C PHE A 272 -2.05 -4.13 17.80
N ALA A 273 -1.63 -2.94 18.20
CA ALA A 273 -0.40 -2.29 17.77
C ALA A 273 0.55 -2.09 18.96
N ALA A 274 1.86 -2.27 18.74
CA ALA A 274 2.87 -2.08 19.79
C ALA A 274 2.89 -0.63 20.31
N GLU A 275 2.69 0.32 19.41
CA GLU A 275 2.56 1.75 19.70
C GLU A 275 1.62 2.41 18.68
N ARG A 276 1.33 3.70 18.88
CA ARG A 276 0.50 4.48 17.97
C ARG A 276 1.36 5.05 16.83
N SER A 277 1.64 4.22 15.82
CA SER A 277 2.31 4.61 14.57
C SER A 277 1.70 3.89 13.37
N VAL A 278 1.86 4.44 12.15
CA VAL A 278 1.36 3.79 10.92
C VAL A 278 2.01 2.42 10.76
N ARG A 279 3.33 2.34 11.00
CA ARG A 279 4.07 1.07 10.90
C ARG A 279 3.53 0.01 11.87
N SER A 280 3.25 0.38 13.12
CA SER A 280 2.71 -0.57 14.12
C SER A 280 1.31 -1.07 13.76
N ILE A 281 0.49 -0.23 13.12
CA ILE A 281 -0.83 -0.61 12.61
C ILE A 281 -0.69 -1.63 11.48
N LEU A 282 0.16 -1.36 10.49
CA LEU A 282 0.43 -2.29 9.38
C LEU A 282 1.03 -3.61 9.90
N ASP A 283 1.89 -3.55 10.92
CA ASP A 283 2.41 -4.74 11.60
C ASP A 283 1.32 -5.57 12.24
N GLY A 284 0.38 -4.94 12.96
CA GLY A 284 -0.78 -5.59 13.55
C GLY A 284 -1.69 -6.23 12.50
N PHE A 285 -1.93 -5.54 11.38
CA PHE A 285 -2.74 -6.05 10.28
C PHE A 285 -2.12 -7.27 9.58
N ARG A 286 -0.83 -7.23 9.22
CA ARG A 286 -0.14 -8.40 8.62
C ARG A 286 -0.06 -9.59 9.57
N ALA A 287 0.01 -9.34 10.88
CA ALA A 287 -0.08 -10.40 11.88
C ALA A 287 -1.51 -10.94 12.06
N GLY A 288 -2.50 -10.26 11.48
CA GLY A 288 -3.92 -10.55 11.66
C GLY A 288 -4.44 -10.24 13.05
N ARG A 289 -3.74 -9.40 13.83
CA ARG A 289 -4.05 -9.10 15.23
C ARG A 289 -5.17 -8.08 15.34
N THR A 290 -6.36 -8.53 14.93
CA THR A 290 -7.53 -7.67 14.77
C THR A 290 -8.75 -8.22 15.49
N SER A 291 -9.67 -7.32 15.81
CA SER A 291 -11.03 -7.63 16.21
C SER A 291 -11.95 -6.56 15.64
N VAL A 292 -13.19 -6.94 15.34
CA VAL A 292 -14.17 -6.01 14.79
C VAL A 292 -15.33 -5.79 15.74
N ALA A 293 -15.95 -4.61 15.64
CA ALA A 293 -17.14 -4.23 16.39
C ALA A 293 -18.11 -3.46 15.47
N GLN A 294 -19.40 -3.49 15.79
CA GLN A 294 -20.45 -2.80 15.03
C GLN A 294 -20.24 -1.28 14.92
N ASN A 295 -19.51 -0.69 15.88
CA ASN A 295 -19.10 0.70 15.95
C ASN A 295 -18.15 0.87 17.16
N ILE A 296 -17.59 2.07 17.33
CA ILE A 296 -16.54 2.33 18.32
C ILE A 296 -17.04 2.24 19.77
N GLN A 297 -18.35 2.41 20.02
CA GLN A 297 -18.98 2.20 21.33
C GLN A 297 -19.62 0.81 21.47
N GLY A 298 -19.53 -0.03 20.45
CA GLY A 298 -20.14 -1.34 20.39
C GLY A 298 -19.43 -2.35 21.29
N PRO A 299 -20.01 -3.56 21.45
CA PRO A 299 -19.36 -4.63 22.18
C PRO A 299 -17.99 -4.98 21.55
N PHE A 300 -16.93 -4.78 22.31
CA PHE A 300 -15.56 -5.09 21.91
C PHE A 300 -15.12 -6.41 22.55
N VAL A 301 -14.70 -7.37 21.74
CA VAL A 301 -14.29 -8.71 22.19
C VAL A 301 -12.82 -8.96 21.87
N THR A 302 -12.14 -9.70 22.74
CA THR A 302 -10.76 -10.16 22.53
C THR A 302 -10.67 -11.64 22.87
N ILE A 303 -9.75 -12.33 22.21
CA ILE A 303 -9.40 -13.71 22.50
C ILE A 303 -7.89 -13.82 22.67
N GLU A 304 -7.46 -14.56 23.69
CA GLU A 304 -6.06 -14.81 24.02
C GLU A 304 -5.88 -16.30 24.33
N ALA A 305 -4.66 -16.82 24.19
CA ALA A 305 -4.34 -18.21 24.54
C ALA A 305 -3.06 -18.33 25.37
N ASP A 306 -3.17 -19.12 26.43
CA ASP A 306 -2.07 -19.69 27.22
C ASP A 306 -1.92 -21.15 26.75
N VAL A 307 -0.90 -21.43 25.93
CA VAL A 307 -0.74 -22.74 25.28
C VAL A 307 0.12 -23.69 26.12
N ASP A 308 1.01 -23.15 26.95
CA ASP A 308 1.91 -23.94 27.81
C ASP A 308 1.39 -24.14 29.25
N GLY A 309 0.32 -23.44 29.60
CA GLY A 309 -0.45 -23.57 30.83
C GLY A 309 0.25 -22.98 32.06
N ASP A 310 1.09 -21.97 31.87
CA ASP A 310 1.83 -21.28 32.94
C ASP A 310 1.07 -20.11 33.57
N GLY A 311 -0.07 -19.71 32.97
CA GLY A 311 -0.94 -18.62 33.40
C GLY A 311 -0.69 -17.29 32.68
N VAL A 312 0.31 -17.22 31.80
CA VAL A 312 0.56 -16.10 30.89
C VAL A 312 -0.12 -16.41 29.55
N PHE A 313 -0.80 -15.42 28.96
CA PHE A 313 -1.49 -15.59 27.69
C PHE A 313 -0.65 -14.91 26.60
N GLU A 314 0.20 -15.68 25.92
CA GLU A 314 1.22 -15.13 25.02
C GLU A 314 0.76 -14.96 23.58
N ALA A 315 -0.38 -15.55 23.23
CA ALA A 315 -1.00 -15.39 21.92
C ALA A 315 -2.28 -14.58 22.03
N VAL A 316 -2.48 -13.66 21.09
CA VAL A 316 -3.73 -12.92 20.89
C VAL A 316 -4.40 -13.36 19.60
N GLY A 317 -5.70 -13.07 19.45
CA GLY A 317 -6.41 -13.27 18.18
C GLY A 317 -5.61 -12.72 17.01
N GLY A 318 -5.42 -13.54 15.97
CA GLY A 318 -4.50 -13.31 14.87
C GLY A 318 -3.30 -14.26 14.89
N ASP A 319 -2.71 -14.51 16.06
CA ASP A 319 -1.45 -15.27 16.18
C ASP A 319 -1.59 -16.74 15.76
N GLU A 320 -0.53 -17.30 15.18
CA GLU A 320 -0.39 -18.73 14.94
C GLU A 320 0.66 -19.32 15.87
N VAL A 321 0.23 -20.23 16.75
CA VAL A 321 1.10 -20.93 17.69
C VAL A 321 1.42 -22.31 17.15
N VAL A 322 2.71 -22.59 16.97
CA VAL A 322 3.20 -23.92 16.60
C VAL A 322 3.31 -24.76 17.87
N LEU A 323 2.49 -25.79 17.97
CA LEU A 323 2.43 -26.69 19.12
C LEU A 323 3.65 -27.62 19.15
N PRO A 324 4.17 -27.93 20.35
CA PRO A 324 5.18 -28.98 20.48
C PRO A 324 4.57 -30.35 20.14
N ALA A 325 5.43 -31.33 19.86
CA ALA A 325 4.98 -32.67 19.41
C ALA A 325 4.05 -33.40 20.39
N HIS A 326 4.05 -33.02 21.68
CA HIS A 326 3.16 -33.58 22.70
C HIS A 326 1.82 -32.84 22.83
N GLY A 327 1.55 -31.87 21.94
CA GLY A 327 0.37 -31.02 21.98
C GLY A 327 0.47 -29.91 23.04
N PRO A 328 -0.60 -29.10 23.20
CA PRO A 328 -0.64 -28.06 24.22
C PRO A 328 -0.63 -28.68 25.63
N SER A 329 -0.32 -27.84 26.62
CA SER A 329 -0.39 -28.25 28.03
C SER A 329 -1.80 -28.70 28.42
N LYS A 330 -1.91 -29.62 29.39
CA LYS A 330 -3.23 -29.99 29.96
C LYS A 330 -3.89 -28.83 30.72
N LYS A 331 -3.12 -27.79 31.03
CA LYS A 331 -3.58 -26.55 31.66
C LYS A 331 -3.78 -25.42 30.64
N ALA A 332 -3.55 -25.68 29.36
CA ALA A 332 -3.72 -24.67 28.33
C ALA A 332 -5.15 -24.13 28.36
N ALA A 333 -5.28 -22.82 28.20
CA ALA A 333 -6.53 -22.11 28.34
C ALA A 333 -6.67 -21.04 27.25
N LEU A 334 -7.91 -20.77 26.87
CA LEU A 334 -8.28 -19.57 26.14
C LEU A 334 -8.92 -18.60 27.10
N ARG A 335 -8.66 -17.31 26.91
CA ARG A 335 -9.31 -16.22 27.63
C ARG A 335 -10.07 -15.38 26.62
N VAL A 336 -11.36 -15.18 26.88
CA VAL A 336 -12.22 -14.30 26.11
C VAL A 336 -12.66 -13.15 27.00
N THR A 337 -12.33 -11.92 26.61
CA THR A 337 -12.77 -10.72 27.32
C THR A 337 -13.70 -9.92 26.43
N VAL A 338 -14.86 -9.54 26.96
CA VAL A 338 -15.82 -8.66 26.29
C VAL A 338 -16.00 -7.38 27.11
N VAL A 339 -15.97 -6.24 26.41
CA VAL A 339 -16.27 -4.90 26.91
C VAL A 339 -17.54 -4.41 26.22
N GLY A 340 -18.44 -3.75 26.95
CA GLY A 340 -19.77 -3.39 26.43
C GLY A 340 -20.71 -4.60 26.24
N GLY A 341 -20.45 -5.73 26.92
CA GLY A 341 -21.12 -7.01 26.63
C GLY A 341 -22.52 -7.20 27.24
N THR A 342 -23.02 -6.28 28.06
CA THR A 342 -24.30 -6.46 28.75
C THR A 342 -25.47 -6.61 27.77
N GLY A 343 -26.25 -7.70 27.89
CA GLY A 343 -27.39 -7.97 27.00
C GLY A 343 -27.01 -8.61 25.66
N THR A 344 -25.74 -8.98 25.48
CA THR A 344 -25.26 -9.73 24.31
C THR A 344 -25.11 -11.22 24.62
N THR A 345 -24.91 -12.02 23.57
CA THR A 345 -24.44 -13.40 23.68
C THR A 345 -23.03 -13.46 23.12
N VAL A 346 -22.10 -14.04 23.88
CA VAL A 346 -20.72 -14.31 23.42
C VAL A 346 -20.60 -15.78 23.11
N GLU A 347 -20.19 -16.10 21.88
CA GLU A 347 -20.05 -17.46 21.40
C GLU A 347 -18.61 -17.71 21.00
N VAL A 348 -18.05 -18.83 21.46
CA VAL A 348 -16.71 -19.27 21.09
C VAL A 348 -16.83 -20.43 20.12
N TYR A 349 -16.19 -20.28 18.96
CA TYR A 349 -16.16 -21.28 17.91
C TYR A 349 -14.76 -21.87 17.77
N LYS A 350 -14.72 -23.11 17.29
CA LYS A 350 -13.49 -23.76 16.82
C LYS A 350 -13.72 -24.36 15.44
N ALA A 351 -12.65 -24.67 14.71
CA ALA A 351 -12.74 -25.42 13.46
C ALA A 351 -13.67 -26.67 13.59
N PRO A 352 -14.64 -26.89 12.69
CA PRO A 352 -14.82 -26.23 11.39
C PRO A 352 -15.62 -24.91 11.40
N GLY A 353 -15.98 -24.37 12.56
CA GLY A 353 -16.69 -23.09 12.71
C GLY A 353 -18.16 -23.26 13.03
N ARG A 354 -18.99 -22.29 12.60
CA ARG A 354 -20.40 -22.19 13.01
C ARG A 354 -21.25 -23.39 12.62
N SER A 355 -20.88 -24.08 11.54
CA SER A 355 -21.52 -25.33 11.11
C SER A 355 -21.49 -26.45 12.16
N ALA A 356 -20.55 -26.41 13.12
CA ALA A 356 -20.46 -27.37 14.22
C ALA A 356 -21.10 -26.87 15.54
N GLY A 357 -21.58 -25.64 15.58
CA GLY A 357 -22.07 -24.97 16.79
C GLY A 357 -20.95 -24.47 17.73
N PRO A 358 -21.27 -23.58 18.68
CA PRO A 358 -20.29 -23.01 19.60
C PRO A 358 -19.78 -24.07 20.59
N VAL A 359 -18.50 -23.98 20.94
CA VAL A 359 -17.91 -24.79 22.02
C VAL A 359 -18.18 -24.22 23.41
N ALA A 360 -18.49 -22.92 23.48
CA ALA A 360 -18.95 -22.25 24.69
C ALA A 360 -19.85 -21.07 24.33
N THR A 361 -20.83 -20.80 25.18
CA THR A 361 -21.74 -19.66 25.06
C THR A 361 -21.85 -18.96 26.42
N PHE A 362 -21.73 -17.64 26.43
CA PHE A 362 -21.81 -16.81 27.62
C PHE A 362 -22.82 -15.68 27.45
N SER A 363 -23.40 -15.23 28.57
CA SER A 363 -24.33 -14.09 28.61
C SER A 363 -23.79 -13.06 29.62
N PRO A 364 -23.00 -12.08 29.18
CA PRO A 364 -22.38 -11.11 30.09
C PRO A 364 -23.42 -10.28 30.84
N ALA A 365 -23.24 -10.18 32.15
CA ALA A 365 -24.09 -9.42 33.07
C ALA A 365 -23.51 -8.05 33.46
N LYS A 366 -22.22 -7.81 33.18
CA LYS A 366 -21.48 -6.57 33.45
C LYS A 366 -20.96 -5.96 32.15
N GLN A 367 -20.50 -4.71 32.27
CA GLN A 367 -19.89 -3.97 31.17
C GLN A 367 -18.62 -4.66 30.66
N THR A 368 -17.78 -5.16 31.56
CA THR A 368 -16.59 -5.95 31.21
C THR A 368 -16.65 -7.28 31.92
N GLU A 369 -16.50 -8.37 31.16
CA GLU A 369 -16.40 -9.72 31.70
C GLU A 369 -15.34 -10.54 30.94
N THR A 370 -14.70 -11.44 31.67
CA THR A 370 -13.67 -12.33 31.16
C THR A 370 -14.04 -13.77 31.48
N TYR A 371 -13.91 -14.65 30.49
CA TYR A 371 -14.18 -16.08 30.58
C TYR A 371 -12.93 -16.86 30.20
N GLU A 372 -12.61 -17.88 30.98
CA GLU A 372 -11.54 -18.81 30.65
C GLU A 372 -12.13 -20.18 30.35
N LEU A 373 -11.65 -20.81 29.27
CA LEU A 373 -12.08 -22.13 28.84
C LEU A 373 -10.85 -23.01 28.54
N PRO A 374 -10.91 -24.32 28.81
CA PRO A 374 -9.80 -25.22 28.50
C PRO A 374 -9.58 -25.29 27.00
N LEU A 375 -8.32 -25.24 26.58
CA LEU A 375 -7.92 -25.37 25.19
C LEU A 375 -7.84 -26.87 24.84
N ALA A 376 -8.78 -27.35 24.03
CA ALA A 376 -8.86 -28.76 23.65
C ALA A 376 -7.99 -29.02 22.40
N PRO A 377 -7.05 -29.98 22.43
CA PRO A 377 -6.33 -30.37 21.23
C PRO A 377 -7.30 -30.97 20.20
N SER A 378 -7.14 -30.61 18.92
CA SER A 378 -7.70 -31.40 17.82
C SER A 378 -6.66 -32.45 17.40
N GLY A 379 -7.11 -33.60 16.88
CA GLY A 379 -6.22 -34.57 16.23
C GLY A 379 -5.84 -34.18 14.80
N ALA A 380 -6.08 -32.92 14.40
CA ALA A 380 -5.81 -32.40 13.07
C ALA A 380 -4.47 -31.65 13.06
N ASP A 381 -3.87 -31.52 11.88
CA ASP A 381 -2.58 -30.83 11.70
C ASP A 381 -2.64 -29.34 12.06
N HIS A 382 -3.83 -28.74 12.01
CA HIS A 382 -4.09 -27.43 12.59
C HIS A 382 -5.55 -27.25 13.03
N THR A 383 -5.79 -26.25 13.88
CA THR A 383 -7.12 -25.80 14.30
C THR A 383 -7.08 -24.31 14.64
N TRP A 384 -8.23 -23.74 14.96
CA TRP A 384 -8.36 -22.33 15.32
C TRP A 384 -9.52 -22.13 16.30
N TYR A 385 -9.46 -21.05 17.07
CA TYR A 385 -10.50 -20.60 18.00
C TYR A 385 -10.79 -19.11 17.78
N ARG A 386 -12.06 -18.72 17.73
CA ARG A 386 -12.47 -17.31 17.65
C ARG A 386 -13.68 -17.07 18.54
N ALA A 387 -13.90 -15.82 18.94
CA ALA A 387 -15.10 -15.40 19.65
C ALA A 387 -15.93 -14.44 18.79
N GLU A 388 -17.25 -14.54 18.85
CA GLU A 388 -18.16 -13.53 18.31
C GLU A 388 -19.19 -13.08 19.36
N VAL A 389 -19.70 -11.88 19.16
CA VAL A 389 -20.72 -11.25 20.00
C VAL A 389 -21.94 -11.01 19.14
N ARG A 390 -23.10 -11.51 19.58
CA ARG A 390 -24.38 -11.32 18.90
C ARG A 390 -25.42 -10.69 19.82
N SER A 391 -26.33 -9.92 19.25
CA SER A 391 -27.49 -9.38 19.97
C SER A 391 -28.71 -9.21 19.04
N PRO A 392 -29.93 -9.18 19.58
CA PRO A 392 -31.07 -8.67 18.82
C PRO A 392 -30.81 -7.23 18.34
N GLY A 393 -31.49 -6.80 17.28
CA GLY A 393 -31.46 -5.41 16.80
C GLY A 393 -31.41 -5.32 15.28
N ALA A 394 -31.03 -4.15 14.76
CA ALA A 394 -30.89 -3.89 13.33
C ALA A 394 -29.91 -4.87 12.66
N ALA A 395 -30.16 -5.17 11.39
CA ALA A 395 -29.32 -6.00 10.55
C ALA A 395 -27.85 -5.52 10.61
N SER A 396 -26.90 -6.45 10.64
CA SER A 396 -25.46 -6.12 10.73
C SER A 396 -24.84 -5.68 9.41
N GLY A 397 -25.59 -5.77 8.31
CA GLY A 397 -25.22 -5.31 6.98
C GLY A 397 -26.46 -5.24 6.10
N GLN A 398 -26.35 -4.58 4.95
CA GLN A 398 -27.46 -4.35 4.03
C GLN A 398 -28.01 -5.67 3.44
N ASP A 399 -27.11 -6.60 3.13
CA ASP A 399 -27.45 -7.91 2.54
C ASP A 399 -27.56 -9.02 3.59
N ALA A 400 -27.46 -8.66 4.88
CA ALA A 400 -27.71 -9.59 5.98
C ALA A 400 -29.19 -9.97 6.07
N ASP A 401 -29.48 -11.20 6.52
CA ASP A 401 -30.86 -11.62 6.79
C ASP A 401 -31.43 -10.85 7.99
N PRO A 402 -32.42 -9.95 7.79
CA PRO A 402 -32.97 -9.13 8.86
C PRO A 402 -33.86 -9.94 9.82
N THR A 403 -34.19 -11.19 9.47
CA THR A 403 -35.06 -12.06 10.27
C THR A 403 -34.32 -12.90 11.29
N LEU A 404 -32.98 -12.87 11.28
CA LEU A 404 -32.18 -13.58 12.28
C LEU A 404 -32.51 -13.08 13.69
N PRO A 405 -32.67 -13.99 14.67
CA PRO A 405 -33.00 -13.62 16.05
C PRO A 405 -31.91 -12.76 16.70
N THR A 406 -30.66 -12.92 16.25
CA THR A 406 -29.52 -12.10 16.67
C THR A 406 -28.60 -11.80 15.49
N GLN A 407 -28.05 -10.60 15.50
CA GLN A 407 -27.16 -10.05 14.48
C GLN A 407 -25.73 -9.96 15.02
N LEU A 408 -24.74 -10.04 14.13
CA LEU A 408 -23.33 -9.95 14.51
C LEU A 408 -22.99 -8.52 14.99
N ARG A 409 -22.42 -8.40 16.19
CA ARG A 409 -22.00 -7.13 16.79
C ARG A 409 -20.50 -6.97 16.94
N GLY A 410 -19.76 -8.07 16.87
CA GLY A 410 -18.31 -8.07 16.88
C GLY A 410 -17.76 -9.49 16.78
N THR A 411 -16.53 -9.64 16.31
CA THR A 411 -15.83 -10.92 16.26
C THR A 411 -14.34 -10.69 16.30
N THR A 412 -13.61 -11.65 16.85
CA THR A 412 -12.15 -11.63 16.87
C THR A 412 -11.58 -12.28 15.62
N ALA A 413 -10.35 -11.93 15.26
CA ALA A 413 -9.50 -12.84 14.50
C ALA A 413 -9.27 -14.13 15.32
N PRO A 414 -9.01 -15.29 14.68
CA PRO A 414 -8.78 -16.51 15.42
C PRO A 414 -7.40 -16.56 16.07
N VAL A 415 -7.26 -17.25 17.20
CA VAL A 415 -5.97 -17.85 17.57
C VAL A 415 -5.83 -19.15 16.81
N PHE A 416 -4.75 -19.30 16.04
CA PHE A 416 -4.45 -20.50 15.27
C PHE A 416 -3.48 -21.40 16.04
N LEU A 417 -3.71 -22.71 15.97
CA LEU A 417 -2.83 -23.71 16.55
C LEU A 417 -2.42 -24.70 15.45
N SER A 418 -1.12 -24.90 15.25
CA SER A 418 -0.60 -25.78 14.19
C SER A 418 0.38 -26.80 14.76
N ALA A 419 0.24 -28.07 14.40
CA ALA A 419 1.04 -29.17 14.92
C ALA A 419 2.32 -29.37 14.10
N GLY A 420 3.49 -29.39 14.76
CA GLY A 420 4.77 -29.69 14.14
C GLY A 420 5.37 -28.59 13.25
N GLY A 421 4.55 -27.71 12.69
CA GLY A 421 4.98 -26.53 11.93
C GLY A 421 3.81 -25.60 11.61
N PRO A 422 4.07 -24.39 11.07
CA PRO A 422 3.03 -23.50 10.57
C PRO A 422 2.19 -24.18 9.47
N ALA A 423 0.91 -23.86 9.38
CA ALA A 423 0.06 -24.45 8.35
C ALA A 423 0.39 -23.90 6.95
N ALA A 424 0.31 -24.79 5.97
CA ALA A 424 0.34 -24.42 4.56
C ALA A 424 -1.11 -24.20 4.07
N PRO A 425 -1.34 -23.19 3.21
CA PRO A 425 -2.65 -23.01 2.60
C PRO A 425 -2.93 -24.11 1.56
N GLU A 426 -4.16 -24.63 1.54
CA GLU A 426 -4.67 -25.60 0.58
C GLU A 426 -5.67 -24.92 -0.38
N PRO A 427 -5.20 -24.25 -1.45
CA PRO A 427 -6.08 -23.59 -2.42
C PRO A 427 -6.82 -24.61 -3.31
N GLY A 428 -7.96 -24.20 -3.89
CA GLY A 428 -8.64 -25.00 -4.91
C GLY A 428 -7.80 -25.15 -6.19
N ILE A 429 -7.05 -24.11 -6.54
CA ILE A 429 -6.09 -24.10 -7.65
C ILE A 429 -4.70 -23.73 -7.10
N ALA A 430 -3.74 -24.63 -7.24
CA ALA A 430 -2.37 -24.38 -6.79
C ALA A 430 -1.66 -23.30 -7.62
N LEU A 431 -0.73 -22.59 -6.98
CA LEU A 431 0.20 -21.70 -7.66
C LEU A 431 1.15 -22.51 -8.56
N PRO A 432 1.62 -21.94 -9.68
CA PRO A 432 2.72 -22.52 -10.43
C PRO A 432 3.96 -22.70 -9.56
N ALA A 433 4.73 -23.74 -9.86
CA ALA A 433 6.00 -24.00 -9.20
C ALA A 433 6.95 -22.79 -9.35
N ALA A 434 7.52 -22.34 -8.25
CA ALA A 434 8.49 -21.25 -8.25
C ALA A 434 9.75 -21.62 -9.05
N ASP A 435 10.31 -20.68 -9.80
CA ASP A 435 11.61 -20.85 -10.43
C ASP A 435 12.72 -20.81 -9.38
N THR A 436 13.40 -21.95 -9.20
CA THR A 436 14.45 -22.13 -8.19
C THR A 436 15.85 -22.23 -8.79
N ARG A 437 15.99 -22.01 -10.10
CA ARG A 437 17.30 -22.02 -10.75
C ARG A 437 18.22 -20.98 -10.09
N PRO A 438 19.52 -21.27 -9.90
CA PRO A 438 20.44 -20.29 -9.34
C PRO A 438 20.62 -19.09 -10.28
N ASP A 439 20.59 -17.89 -9.72
CA ASP A 439 21.10 -16.66 -10.32
C ASP A 439 22.37 -16.20 -9.58
N ALA A 440 23.08 -15.21 -10.12
CA ALA A 440 24.32 -14.70 -9.52
C ALA A 440 24.09 -13.62 -8.45
N ALA A 441 22.86 -13.44 -7.98
CA ALA A 441 22.55 -12.37 -7.05
C ALA A 441 23.01 -12.71 -5.63
N ARG A 442 23.56 -11.72 -4.93
CA ARG A 442 24.11 -11.83 -3.58
C ARG A 442 23.37 -10.92 -2.61
N LEU A 443 23.01 -11.44 -1.44
CA LEU A 443 22.43 -10.65 -0.35
C LEU A 443 23.38 -9.52 0.07
N VAL A 444 22.87 -8.28 0.14
CA VAL A 444 23.62 -7.10 0.58
C VAL A 444 22.96 -6.33 1.72
N ALA A 445 21.64 -6.46 1.93
CA ALA A 445 20.95 -5.90 3.09
C ALA A 445 19.67 -6.68 3.45
N GLY A 446 19.29 -6.63 4.72
CA GLY A 446 18.07 -7.25 5.26
C GLY A 446 18.29 -8.61 5.91
N ASP A 447 17.44 -8.90 6.90
CA ASP A 447 17.43 -10.14 7.66
C ASP A 447 16.11 -10.90 7.41
N GLU A 448 16.10 -12.21 7.67
CA GLU A 448 14.87 -13.00 7.59
C GLU A 448 13.85 -12.53 8.63
N GLY A 449 12.57 -12.53 8.27
CA GLY A 449 11.47 -12.10 9.12
C GLY A 449 11.22 -10.59 9.15
N LEU A 450 12.05 -9.79 8.47
CA LEU A 450 11.91 -8.34 8.35
C LEU A 450 11.77 -7.91 6.89
N PHE A 451 11.27 -6.70 6.70
CA PHE A 451 11.27 -6.06 5.39
C PHE A 451 12.48 -5.12 5.26
N THR A 452 13.27 -5.33 4.21
CA THR A 452 14.28 -4.39 3.72
C THR A 452 14.15 -4.24 2.21
N GLY A 453 13.85 -3.02 1.76
CA GLY A 453 13.45 -2.79 0.38
C GLY A 453 13.68 -1.34 -0.08
N PHE A 454 13.09 -1.02 -1.23
CA PHE A 454 13.23 0.27 -1.92
C PHE A 454 14.70 0.72 -2.07
N PRO A 455 15.60 -0.14 -2.59
CA PRO A 455 17.01 0.16 -2.58
C PRO A 455 17.39 1.20 -3.63
N ASP A 456 18.54 1.83 -3.42
CA ASP A 456 19.26 2.61 -4.42
C ASP A 456 20.76 2.31 -4.35
N VAL A 457 21.48 2.54 -5.45
CA VAL A 457 22.89 2.16 -5.59
C VAL A 457 23.73 3.22 -6.29
N ALA A 458 24.96 3.40 -5.82
CA ALA A 458 25.99 4.19 -6.50
C ALA A 458 27.35 3.48 -6.45
N VAL A 459 28.11 3.55 -7.54
CA VAL A 459 29.41 2.91 -7.70
C VAL A 459 30.48 3.97 -7.98
N ALA A 460 31.41 4.14 -7.04
CA ALA A 460 32.53 5.07 -7.15
C ALA A 460 33.83 4.41 -6.66
N ASP A 461 34.94 4.60 -7.38
CA ASP A 461 36.27 4.08 -7.02
C ASP A 461 36.31 2.59 -6.63
N GLY A 462 35.53 1.76 -7.34
CA GLY A 462 35.44 0.32 -7.09
C GLY A 462 34.69 -0.05 -5.80
N VAL A 463 33.99 0.90 -5.19
CA VAL A 463 33.11 0.70 -4.04
C VAL A 463 31.66 0.78 -4.50
N THR A 464 30.83 -0.16 -4.05
CA THR A 464 29.38 -0.08 -4.22
C THR A 464 28.74 0.42 -2.93
N HIS A 465 27.97 1.48 -3.04
CA HIS A 465 27.18 2.08 -1.98
C HIS A 465 25.72 1.69 -2.18
N VAL A 466 25.10 1.09 -1.17
CA VAL A 466 23.71 0.65 -1.21
C VAL A 466 22.96 1.33 -0.06
N VAL A 467 21.83 1.93 -0.37
CA VAL A 467 20.88 2.43 0.63
C VAL A 467 19.56 1.68 0.49
N ALA A 468 18.80 1.56 1.57
CA ALA A 468 17.51 0.89 1.60
C ALA A 468 16.66 1.37 2.77
N GLU A 469 15.37 1.09 2.73
CA GLU A 469 14.49 1.13 3.90
C GLU A 469 14.63 -0.18 4.68
N LEU A 470 14.69 -0.09 6.00
CA LEU A 470 14.57 -1.22 6.93
C LEU A 470 13.34 -0.97 7.81
N HIS A 471 12.40 -1.91 7.80
CA HIS A 471 11.20 -1.84 8.63
C HIS A 471 11.42 -2.71 9.87
N GLU A 472 11.46 -2.06 11.03
CA GLU A 472 11.51 -2.65 12.35
C GLU A 472 10.13 -2.50 13.02
N ASP A 473 9.93 -3.11 14.18
CA ASP A 473 8.68 -2.98 14.93
C ASP A 473 8.36 -1.50 15.20
N GLY A 474 7.28 -1.00 14.59
CA GLY A 474 6.83 0.39 14.74
C GLY A 474 7.69 1.45 14.05
N ALA A 475 8.79 1.09 13.39
CA ALA A 475 9.73 2.05 12.82
C ALA A 475 10.19 1.71 11.39
N THR A 476 10.39 2.75 10.58
CA THR A 476 11.03 2.70 9.26
C THR A 476 12.33 3.49 9.28
N LYS A 477 13.44 2.83 8.95
CA LYS A 477 14.80 3.38 9.02
C LYS A 477 15.41 3.48 7.63
N ALA A 478 16.09 4.60 7.35
CA ALA A 478 16.99 4.68 6.20
C ALA A 478 18.35 4.09 6.58
N VAL A 479 18.80 3.05 5.88
CA VAL A 479 20.05 2.34 6.16
C VAL A 479 21.03 2.39 5.00
N TYR A 480 22.31 2.23 5.32
CA TYR A 480 23.43 2.24 4.38
C TYR A 480 24.32 1.00 4.54
N ARG A 481 24.75 0.46 3.41
CA ARG A 481 25.74 -0.61 3.29
C ARG A 481 26.76 -0.25 2.22
N ARG A 482 27.99 -0.71 2.44
CA ARG A 482 29.11 -0.59 1.51
C ARG A 482 29.65 -1.96 1.14
N VAL A 483 29.87 -2.22 -0.14
CA VAL A 483 30.70 -3.31 -0.65
C VAL A 483 32.03 -2.72 -1.07
N ASP A 484 33.12 -3.09 -0.40
CA ASP A 484 34.44 -2.57 -0.71
C ASP A 484 35.01 -3.12 -2.03
N GLY A 485 36.13 -2.56 -2.51
CA GLY A 485 36.77 -3.01 -3.75
C GLY A 485 37.34 -4.44 -3.73
N LYS A 486 37.24 -5.15 -2.59
CA LYS A 486 37.54 -6.58 -2.48
C LYS A 486 36.27 -7.43 -2.40
N GLY A 487 35.09 -6.83 -2.61
CA GLY A 487 33.78 -7.48 -2.53
C GLY A 487 33.27 -7.70 -1.11
N ARG A 488 33.91 -7.13 -0.08
CA ARG A 488 33.52 -7.35 1.33
C ARG A 488 32.39 -6.41 1.70
N LEU A 489 31.35 -6.97 2.31
CA LEU A 489 30.19 -6.24 2.78
C LEU A 489 30.44 -5.71 4.20
N THR A 490 30.19 -4.42 4.39
CA THR A 490 30.30 -3.73 5.69
C THR A 490 29.08 -3.96 6.58
N ARG A 491 29.17 -3.52 7.84
CA ARG A 491 28.04 -3.44 8.76
C ARG A 491 27.01 -2.40 8.30
N THR A 492 25.75 -2.61 8.67
CA THR A 492 24.69 -1.62 8.46
C THR A 492 24.96 -0.35 9.26
N LEU A 493 24.80 0.80 8.60
CA LEU A 493 24.76 2.12 9.26
C LEU A 493 23.34 2.67 9.14
N THR A 494 22.73 3.06 10.26
CA THR A 494 21.42 3.72 10.28
C THR A 494 21.61 5.23 10.06
N LEU A 495 21.09 5.74 8.94
CA LEU A 495 21.24 7.15 8.55
C LEU A 495 20.18 8.06 9.19
N SER A 496 18.98 7.55 9.43
CA SER A 496 17.87 8.31 10.02
C SER A 496 18.01 8.52 11.54
N GLY A 497 18.98 7.84 12.18
CA GLY A 497 19.16 7.90 13.63
C GLY A 497 17.91 7.41 14.37
N ASP A 498 17.42 8.24 15.29
CA ASP A 498 16.27 7.91 16.13
C ASP A 498 14.93 8.01 15.39
N SER A 499 14.85 8.72 14.25
CA SER A 499 13.61 8.80 13.49
C SER A 499 13.15 7.42 13.01
N GLY A 500 11.87 7.11 13.25
CA GLY A 500 11.20 5.88 12.82
C GLY A 500 10.30 6.06 11.59
N THR A 501 10.44 7.15 10.83
CA THR A 501 9.55 7.49 9.71
C THR A 501 10.32 7.86 8.43
N ALA A 502 11.55 7.39 8.30
CA ALA A 502 12.41 7.71 7.17
C ALA A 502 12.11 6.82 5.95
N ARG A 503 11.82 7.40 4.78
CA ARG A 503 11.44 6.70 3.54
C ARG A 503 12.27 7.12 2.33
N PHE A 504 12.27 6.28 1.30
CA PHE A 504 12.83 6.45 -0.04
C PHE A 504 14.24 7.06 -0.09
N PRO A 505 15.26 6.40 0.50
CA PRO A 505 16.62 6.89 0.40
C PRO A 505 17.14 6.81 -1.04
N ARG A 506 18.00 7.76 -1.43
CA ARG A 506 18.76 7.78 -2.69
C ARG A 506 20.22 8.08 -2.42
N VAL A 507 21.11 7.54 -3.24
CA VAL A 507 22.56 7.67 -3.07
C VAL A 507 23.24 8.10 -4.37
N ALA A 508 24.20 9.02 -4.25
CA ALA A 508 25.11 9.36 -5.33
C ALA A 508 26.53 9.47 -4.79
N ALA A 509 27.51 9.04 -5.57
CA ALA A 509 28.91 9.01 -5.14
C ALA A 509 29.86 9.43 -6.26
N SER A 510 30.91 10.15 -5.88
CA SER A 510 32.06 10.42 -6.75
C SER A 510 33.34 10.51 -5.92
N GLY A 511 34.33 9.73 -6.32
CA GLY A 511 35.53 9.51 -5.52
C GLY A 511 35.20 9.00 -4.11
N ARG A 512 35.67 9.74 -3.09
CA ARG A 512 35.36 9.48 -1.68
C ARG A 512 34.13 10.23 -1.14
N ASN A 513 33.49 11.06 -1.97
CA ASN A 513 32.31 11.79 -1.56
C ASN A 513 31.07 10.93 -1.82
N VAL A 514 30.29 10.68 -0.78
CA VAL A 514 29.01 9.96 -0.87
C VAL A 514 27.93 10.86 -0.29
N TRP A 515 26.85 11.05 -1.04
CA TRP A 515 25.69 11.79 -0.60
C TRP A 515 24.51 10.83 -0.50
N VAL A 516 23.75 10.94 0.58
CA VAL A 516 22.51 10.19 0.75
C VAL A 516 21.40 11.15 1.14
N VAL A 517 20.30 11.11 0.39
CA VAL A 517 19.08 11.87 0.65
C VAL A 517 17.94 10.92 0.98
N TRP A 518 16.99 11.32 1.83
CA TRP A 518 15.75 10.59 2.11
C TRP A 518 14.64 11.57 2.52
N GLN A 519 13.38 11.12 2.51
CA GLN A 519 12.27 11.87 3.12
C GLN A 519 12.02 11.36 4.54
N ASP A 520 11.61 12.22 5.46
CA ASP A 520 11.51 11.86 6.88
C ASP A 520 10.45 12.71 7.59
N GLU A 521 9.60 12.10 8.41
CA GLU A 521 8.67 12.84 9.29
C GLU A 521 9.28 13.12 10.66
N LEU A 522 10.56 12.78 10.87
CA LEU A 522 11.32 13.02 12.09
C LEU A 522 10.68 12.36 13.32
N GLY A 523 9.98 11.23 13.12
CA GLY A 523 9.21 10.53 14.16
C GLY A 523 7.84 11.13 14.49
N HIS A 524 7.32 12.08 13.69
CA HIS A 524 6.06 12.77 13.95
C HIS A 524 5.05 12.61 12.79
N GLU A 525 4.17 11.61 12.90
CA GLU A 525 3.18 11.29 11.84
C GLU A 525 1.90 12.15 11.87
N GLN A 526 1.72 13.02 12.88
CA GLN A 526 0.58 13.94 12.97
C GLN A 526 1.04 15.38 13.27
N PRO A 527 0.82 16.34 12.36
CA PRO A 527 0.36 16.12 10.98
C PRO A 527 1.43 15.45 10.12
N HIS A 528 0.98 14.63 9.15
CA HIS A 528 1.87 14.04 8.15
C HIS A 528 2.53 15.12 7.29
N ARG A 529 3.81 15.40 7.57
CA ARG A 529 4.60 16.50 6.97
C ARG A 529 6.07 16.07 6.80
N PRO A 530 6.35 15.12 5.90
CA PRO A 530 7.72 14.70 5.64
C PRO A 530 8.56 15.87 5.10
N VAL A 531 9.85 15.85 5.45
CA VAL A 531 10.87 16.79 4.98
C VAL A 531 12.01 16.04 4.28
N ILE A 532 12.77 16.72 3.43
CA ILE A 532 13.95 16.12 2.80
C ILE A 532 15.18 16.26 3.70
N ARG A 533 15.89 15.15 3.93
CA ARG A 533 17.11 15.06 4.74
C ARG A 533 18.28 14.61 3.90
N LEU A 534 19.44 15.24 4.08
CA LEU A 534 20.66 14.98 3.31
C LEU A 534 21.86 14.77 4.24
N ARG A 535 22.64 13.70 4.02
CA ARG A 535 23.93 13.47 4.66
C ARG A 535 25.06 13.40 3.63
N GLN A 536 26.25 13.76 4.10
CA GLN A 536 27.49 13.64 3.34
C GLN A 536 28.48 12.75 4.09
N SER A 537 29.13 11.87 3.35
CA SER A 537 30.41 11.26 3.71
C SER A 537 31.50 11.85 2.82
N THR A 538 32.66 12.13 3.41
CA THR A 538 33.88 12.55 2.70
C THR A 538 34.98 11.50 2.80
N ASP A 539 34.69 10.34 3.37
CA ASP A 539 35.66 9.28 3.66
C ASP A 539 35.39 7.98 2.90
N GLY A 540 34.51 7.98 1.91
CA GLY A 540 34.12 6.81 1.12
C GLY A 540 32.97 6.00 1.74
N GLY A 541 32.15 6.64 2.58
CA GLY A 541 31.00 6.04 3.25
C GLY A 541 31.34 5.27 4.53
N GLU A 542 32.53 5.48 5.10
CA GLU A 542 32.90 4.89 6.40
C GLU A 542 32.16 5.61 7.55
N SER A 543 31.96 6.92 7.41
CA SER A 543 31.14 7.73 8.31
C SER A 543 30.37 8.84 7.57
N PHE A 544 29.27 9.30 8.17
CA PHE A 544 28.46 10.40 7.66
C PHE A 544 28.39 11.54 8.67
N ARG A 545 28.40 12.77 8.15
CA ARG A 545 28.13 13.99 8.93
C ARG A 545 26.66 14.03 9.37
N ASP A 546 26.34 15.01 10.20
CA ASP A 546 24.97 15.30 10.61
C ASP A 546 24.07 15.59 9.40
N ALA A 547 22.82 15.18 9.52
CA ALA A 547 21.83 15.36 8.49
C ALA A 547 21.37 16.82 8.42
N ARG A 548 21.39 17.38 7.21
CA ARG A 548 20.84 18.70 6.87
C ARG A 548 19.43 18.52 6.31
N GLN A 549 18.50 19.37 6.73
CA GLN A 549 17.18 19.47 6.10
C GLN A 549 17.25 20.35 4.85
N LEU A 550 16.55 19.95 3.79
CA LEU A 550 16.29 20.73 2.58
C LEU A 550 14.81 21.11 2.54
N GLY A 551 14.51 22.33 2.10
CA GLY A 551 13.18 22.90 2.23
C GLY A 551 12.80 23.27 3.67
N GLY A 552 11.68 23.98 3.83
CA GLY A 552 11.21 24.47 5.14
C GLY A 552 9.76 24.95 5.16
N GLY A 553 8.94 24.53 4.18
CA GLY A 553 7.53 24.87 4.11
C GLY A 553 6.67 23.99 5.01
N GLU A 554 5.38 24.35 5.14
CA GLU A 554 4.37 23.53 5.84
C GLU A 554 3.78 22.39 4.98
N GLY A 555 4.35 22.17 3.78
CA GLY A 555 3.94 21.13 2.86
C GLY A 555 4.53 19.76 3.21
N ARG A 556 4.27 18.80 2.32
CA ARG A 556 4.80 17.43 2.36
C ARG A 556 5.89 17.31 1.32
N SER A 557 7.15 17.29 1.74
CA SER A 557 8.28 17.09 0.82
C SER A 557 8.58 15.59 0.68
N VAL A 558 8.38 15.03 -0.52
CA VAL A 558 8.40 13.59 -0.79
C VAL A 558 9.14 13.23 -2.09
N HIS A 559 9.45 11.95 -2.26
CA HIS A 559 10.07 11.33 -3.43
C HIS A 559 11.35 12.05 -3.91
N PRO A 560 12.39 12.14 -3.05
CA PRO A 560 13.63 12.79 -3.45
C PRO A 560 14.36 12.01 -4.54
N ALA A 561 15.04 12.76 -5.42
CA ALA A 561 16.02 12.29 -6.39
C ALA A 561 17.36 13.01 -6.18
N LEU A 562 18.46 12.36 -6.54
CA LEU A 562 19.81 12.84 -6.27
C LEU A 562 20.75 12.53 -7.43
N ALA A 563 21.49 13.54 -7.89
CA ALA A 563 22.63 13.37 -8.79
C ALA A 563 23.75 14.36 -8.42
N LEU A 564 24.95 14.21 -9.00
CA LEU A 564 26.09 15.09 -8.74
C LEU A 564 26.39 15.98 -9.94
N VAL A 565 26.40 17.29 -9.72
CA VAL A 565 26.90 18.29 -10.66
C VAL A 565 28.40 18.47 -10.43
N ASP A 566 29.18 18.47 -11.52
CA ASP A 566 30.65 18.57 -11.52
C ASP A 566 31.31 17.56 -10.57
N ASP A 567 30.74 16.35 -10.44
CA ASP A 567 31.21 15.28 -9.56
C ASP A 567 31.32 15.67 -8.07
N LYS A 568 30.64 16.74 -7.65
CA LYS A 568 30.88 17.36 -6.35
C LYS A 568 29.63 17.85 -5.63
N HIS A 569 28.79 18.62 -6.32
CA HIS A 569 27.66 19.29 -5.70
C HIS A 569 26.38 18.47 -5.92
N PRO A 570 25.65 18.09 -4.86
CA PRO A 570 24.43 17.31 -5.04
C PRO A 570 23.32 18.22 -5.58
N LEU A 571 22.77 17.85 -6.73
CA LEU A 571 21.48 18.33 -7.21
C LEU A 571 20.41 17.42 -6.64
N VAL A 572 19.54 17.98 -5.80
CA VAL A 572 18.41 17.28 -5.20
C VAL A 572 17.12 17.83 -5.78
N ALA A 573 16.23 16.94 -6.19
CA ALA A 573 14.87 17.28 -6.61
C ALA A 573 13.85 16.50 -5.78
N TRP A 574 12.69 17.08 -5.49
CA TRP A 574 11.63 16.43 -4.71
C TRP A 574 10.26 17.02 -5.08
N SER A 575 9.20 16.28 -4.78
CA SER A 575 7.82 16.76 -4.89
C SER A 575 7.39 17.41 -3.58
N ASP A 576 6.70 18.54 -3.64
CA ASP A 576 6.30 19.33 -2.47
C ASP A 576 4.99 20.07 -2.74
N ASN A 577 4.06 20.04 -1.80
CA ASN A 577 2.75 20.69 -1.91
C ASN A 577 2.60 21.97 -1.06
N SER A 578 3.69 22.59 -0.61
CA SER A 578 3.66 23.84 0.16
C SER A 578 3.07 25.02 -0.60
N SER A 579 3.01 24.95 -1.93
CA SER A 579 2.34 25.91 -2.82
C SER A 579 0.87 25.56 -3.14
N GLY A 580 0.30 24.53 -2.52
CA GLY A 580 -1.05 24.03 -2.78
C GLY A 580 -1.01 22.67 -3.47
N ALA A 581 -0.77 22.65 -4.78
CA ALA A 581 -0.59 21.41 -5.54
C ALA A 581 0.83 20.85 -5.38
N PHE A 582 1.01 19.54 -5.58
CA PHE A 582 2.35 18.95 -5.63
C PHE A 582 3.13 19.49 -6.83
N ASP A 583 4.26 20.13 -6.55
CA ASP A 583 5.21 20.63 -7.53
C ASP A 583 6.60 20.02 -7.31
N VAL A 584 7.40 19.96 -8.36
CA VAL A 584 8.81 19.57 -8.27
C VAL A 584 9.65 20.78 -7.93
N TYR A 585 10.42 20.67 -6.85
CA TYR A 585 11.44 21.61 -6.43
C TYR A 585 12.82 21.03 -6.70
N ALA A 586 13.79 21.89 -7.02
CA ALA A 586 15.18 21.51 -7.26
C ALA A 586 16.16 22.44 -6.54
N GLN A 587 17.23 21.89 -5.98
CA GLN A 587 18.31 22.65 -5.32
C GLN A 587 19.67 21.99 -5.53
N ILE A 588 20.67 22.77 -5.93
CA ILE A 588 22.07 22.34 -5.93
C ILE A 588 22.73 22.79 -4.63
N VAL A 589 22.94 21.83 -3.73
CA VAL A 589 23.40 22.14 -2.37
C VAL A 589 24.85 22.63 -2.40
N GLY A 590 25.06 23.78 -1.76
CA GLY A 590 26.35 24.46 -1.70
C GLY A 590 26.59 25.44 -2.87
N LEU A 591 25.68 25.52 -3.84
CA LEU A 591 25.70 26.55 -4.89
C LEU A 591 24.47 27.46 -4.82
N ASP A 592 23.29 26.88 -4.64
CA ASP A 592 22.01 27.60 -4.60
C ASP A 592 21.67 28.01 -3.16
N THR A 593 21.11 29.21 -3.02
CA THR A 593 20.65 29.73 -1.72
C THR A 593 19.41 28.97 -1.26
N ASP A 594 18.42 28.83 -2.16
CA ASP A 594 17.11 28.24 -1.90
C ASP A 594 16.71 27.28 -3.03
N ALA A 595 15.68 26.47 -2.77
CA ALA A 595 15.09 25.59 -3.76
C ALA A 595 14.25 26.37 -4.78
N VAL A 596 14.22 25.92 -6.03
CA VAL A 596 13.41 26.51 -7.10
C VAL A 596 12.28 25.57 -7.46
N ASN A 597 11.04 26.07 -7.49
CA ASN A 597 9.90 25.33 -8.04
C ASN A 597 10.01 25.33 -9.58
N ILE A 598 10.24 24.16 -10.18
CA ILE A 598 10.50 24.01 -11.60
C ILE A 598 9.27 23.54 -12.40
N SER A 599 8.22 23.06 -11.73
CA SER A 599 7.02 22.52 -12.39
C SER A 599 5.84 23.49 -12.44
N ALA A 600 5.79 24.52 -11.58
CA ALA A 600 4.62 25.39 -11.45
C ALA A 600 4.22 26.13 -12.74
N ALA A 601 5.20 26.48 -13.59
CA ALA A 601 4.94 27.23 -14.80
C ALA A 601 3.96 26.47 -15.72
N GLY A 602 2.86 27.12 -16.09
CA GLY A 602 1.82 26.55 -16.96
C GLY A 602 0.73 25.74 -16.24
N LYS A 603 0.78 25.62 -14.90
CA LYS A 603 -0.33 25.02 -14.13
C LYS A 603 -1.42 26.05 -13.84
N THR A 604 -2.67 25.58 -13.87
CA THR A 604 -3.84 26.32 -13.37
C THR A 604 -4.37 25.58 -12.15
N ILE A 605 -4.38 26.27 -11.02
CA ILE A 605 -4.91 25.78 -9.74
C ILE A 605 -6.19 26.54 -9.41
N SER A 606 -7.24 25.82 -9.03
CA SER A 606 -8.46 26.38 -8.47
C SER A 606 -8.79 25.70 -7.15
N ALA A 607 -9.28 26.47 -6.19
CA ALA A 607 -9.82 25.90 -4.96
C ALA A 607 -11.24 25.39 -5.20
N GLY A 608 -11.64 24.39 -4.41
CA GLY A 608 -13.02 23.92 -4.38
C GLY A 608 -13.98 24.97 -3.86
N THR A 609 -15.26 24.75 -4.15
CA THR A 609 -16.38 25.50 -3.63
C THR A 609 -17.20 24.61 -2.69
N PRO A 610 -17.95 25.19 -1.73
CA PRO A 610 -18.82 24.40 -0.86
C PRO A 610 -19.89 23.58 -1.61
N ASP A 611 -20.26 24.00 -2.82
CA ASP A 611 -21.32 23.39 -3.62
C ASP A 611 -20.79 22.31 -4.59
N ASP A 612 -19.46 22.17 -4.72
CA ASP A 612 -18.82 21.23 -5.62
C ASP A 612 -17.45 20.81 -5.10
N ALA A 613 -17.39 19.64 -4.46
CA ALA A 613 -16.15 19.06 -3.96
C ALA A 613 -15.14 18.71 -5.07
N ARG A 614 -15.58 18.64 -6.35
CA ARG A 614 -14.74 18.42 -7.53
C ARG A 614 -14.28 19.68 -8.25
N SER A 615 -14.81 20.84 -7.86
CA SER A 615 -14.32 22.12 -8.40
C SER A 615 -12.85 22.47 -8.05
N PRO A 616 -12.18 21.88 -7.03
CA PRO A 616 -10.75 22.06 -6.89
C PRO A 616 -9.98 21.40 -8.05
N ARG A 617 -8.96 22.10 -8.53
CA ARG A 617 -8.01 21.60 -9.53
C ARG A 617 -6.61 21.75 -8.96
N TYR A 618 -5.97 20.63 -8.62
CA TYR A 618 -4.63 20.61 -8.03
C TYR A 618 -3.67 19.70 -8.79
N PRO A 619 -3.27 20.06 -10.03
CA PRO A 619 -2.39 19.21 -10.81
C PRO A 619 -1.10 18.84 -10.08
N ALA A 620 -0.82 17.54 -9.92
CA ALA A 620 0.34 17.03 -9.25
C ALA A 620 1.52 16.79 -10.21
N SER A 621 2.72 17.11 -9.72
CA SER A 621 4.01 16.76 -10.34
C SER A 621 4.80 15.87 -9.38
N LEU A 622 4.99 14.60 -9.75
CA LEU A 622 5.45 13.55 -8.84
C LEU A 622 6.66 12.79 -9.41
N PHE A 623 7.38 12.11 -8.52
CA PHE A 623 8.48 11.18 -8.84
C PHE A 623 9.57 11.77 -9.76
N PRO A 624 10.28 12.84 -9.35
CA PRO A 624 11.35 13.40 -10.16
C PRO A 624 12.50 12.38 -10.38
N SER A 625 13.15 12.46 -11.54
CA SER A 625 14.42 11.79 -11.86
C SER A 625 15.38 12.78 -12.52
N ILE A 626 16.69 12.57 -12.38
CA ILE A 626 17.73 13.56 -12.68
C ILE A 626 18.83 12.93 -13.54
N ALA A 627 19.13 13.57 -14.68
CA ALA A 627 20.31 13.26 -15.49
C ALA A 627 21.24 14.47 -15.58
N ILE A 628 22.55 14.23 -15.38
CA ILE A 628 23.59 15.22 -15.57
C ILE A 628 24.40 14.85 -16.82
N GLY A 629 24.33 15.70 -17.84
CA GLY A 629 25.14 15.60 -19.05
C GLY A 629 26.40 16.45 -19.00
N ASP A 630 26.97 16.66 -20.18
CA ASP A 630 28.26 17.35 -20.32
C ASP A 630 28.28 18.74 -19.66
N ARG A 631 29.40 19.05 -18.99
CA ARG A 631 29.67 20.35 -18.35
C ARG A 631 28.62 20.78 -17.32
N GLY A 632 27.91 19.84 -16.69
CA GLY A 632 26.94 20.12 -15.62
C GLY A 632 25.57 20.56 -16.13
N HIS A 633 25.27 20.34 -17.42
CA HIS A 633 23.91 20.49 -17.95
C HIS A 633 22.99 19.45 -17.30
N ALA A 634 21.86 19.88 -16.76
CA ALA A 634 20.95 18.99 -16.03
C ALA A 634 19.57 18.93 -16.70
N VAL A 635 18.99 17.74 -16.71
CA VAL A 635 17.60 17.48 -17.08
C VAL A 635 16.93 16.80 -15.90
N ILE A 636 15.78 17.35 -15.47
CA ILE A 636 14.91 16.72 -14.48
C ILE A 636 13.61 16.33 -15.17
N THR A 637 13.21 15.06 -15.07
CA THR A 637 11.92 14.55 -15.55
C THR A 637 10.99 14.21 -14.41
N TRP A 638 9.68 14.31 -14.59
CA TRP A 638 8.66 13.93 -13.60
C TRP A 638 7.35 13.53 -14.29
N GLN A 639 6.47 12.82 -13.57
CA GLN A 639 5.09 12.57 -14.05
C GLN A 639 4.17 13.73 -13.64
N ASP A 640 3.24 14.08 -14.51
CA ASP A 640 2.43 15.29 -14.40
C ASP A 640 1.03 15.10 -15.01
N ASP A 641 -0.01 15.44 -14.26
CA ASP A 641 -1.42 15.30 -14.65
C ASP A 641 -2.04 16.62 -15.14
N ARG A 642 -1.27 17.71 -15.33
CA ARG A 642 -1.85 19.05 -15.61
C ARG A 642 -2.69 19.17 -16.87
N PHE A 643 -2.59 18.19 -17.76
CA PHE A 643 -3.35 18.12 -19.01
C PHE A 643 -4.57 17.22 -18.89
N ASP A 644 -4.74 16.55 -17.76
CA ASP A 644 -5.98 15.90 -17.41
C ASP A 644 -7.09 16.96 -17.28
N PRO A 645 -8.30 16.66 -17.80
CA PRO A 645 -9.46 17.52 -17.57
C PRO A 645 -9.75 17.73 -16.08
N ASP A 646 -9.65 16.67 -15.27
CA ASP A 646 -10.00 16.64 -13.85
C ASP A 646 -8.87 16.00 -13.02
N PRO A 647 -7.70 16.66 -12.92
CA PRO A 647 -6.53 16.09 -12.26
C PRO A 647 -6.83 15.70 -10.81
N LEU A 648 -6.37 14.50 -10.45
CA LEU A 648 -6.59 13.74 -9.22
C LEU A 648 -7.96 13.05 -9.09
N TRP A 649 -8.89 13.16 -10.04
CA TRP A 649 -10.24 12.63 -9.88
C TRP A 649 -10.58 11.53 -10.88
N THR A 650 -11.13 10.40 -10.41
CA THR A 650 -11.63 9.37 -11.34
C THR A 650 -12.92 9.85 -12.04
N GLY A 651 -12.91 9.82 -13.37
CA GLY A 651 -14.04 10.21 -14.23
C GLY A 651 -14.29 11.73 -14.30
N HIS A 652 -15.42 12.17 -14.85
CA HIS A 652 -15.66 13.61 -15.15
C HIS A 652 -17.00 14.16 -14.69
N THR A 653 -16.98 15.40 -14.20
CA THR A 653 -18.18 16.21 -13.96
C THR A 653 -18.14 17.43 -14.89
N PRO A 654 -18.95 17.45 -15.97
CA PRO A 654 -18.91 18.54 -16.92
C PRO A 654 -19.41 19.85 -16.32
N PRO A 655 -18.86 21.01 -16.73
CA PRO A 655 -19.46 22.29 -16.42
C PRO A 655 -20.93 22.33 -16.86
N ALA A 656 -21.78 23.00 -16.08
CA ALA A 656 -23.21 23.08 -16.34
C ALA A 656 -23.52 23.51 -17.79
N GLY A 657 -24.25 22.67 -18.53
CA GLY A 657 -24.62 22.92 -19.92
C GLY A 657 -23.61 22.45 -20.98
N GLN A 658 -22.48 21.86 -20.58
CA GLN A 658 -21.59 21.15 -21.50
C GLN A 658 -21.94 19.65 -21.58
N PRO A 659 -21.77 19.01 -22.75
CA PRO A 659 -21.83 17.55 -22.82
C PRO A 659 -20.76 16.95 -21.92
N ALA A 660 -21.02 15.77 -21.35
CA ALA A 660 -20.01 15.03 -20.59
C ALA A 660 -18.74 14.88 -21.46
N SER A 661 -17.65 15.58 -21.12
CA SER A 661 -16.35 15.36 -21.76
C SER A 661 -15.62 14.28 -20.98
N GLY A 662 -15.32 13.15 -21.61
CA GLY A 662 -14.77 11.96 -20.94
C GLY A 662 -13.53 12.24 -20.09
N GLY A 663 -13.71 12.28 -18.77
CA GLY A 663 -12.64 12.19 -17.79
C GLY A 663 -11.93 10.86 -17.91
N THR A 664 -10.88 10.73 -17.13
CA THR A 664 -9.91 9.65 -17.25
C THR A 664 -10.03 8.70 -16.05
N ASP A 665 -9.67 7.44 -16.25
CA ASP A 665 -9.66 6.42 -15.20
C ASP A 665 -8.60 5.36 -15.59
N PRO A 666 -7.37 5.41 -15.07
CA PRO A 666 -6.84 6.42 -14.14
C PRO A 666 -6.58 7.77 -14.84
N ASP A 667 -6.09 8.75 -14.08
CA ASP A 667 -5.63 10.05 -14.60
C ASP A 667 -4.69 9.94 -15.80
N ASN A 668 -4.83 10.85 -16.76
CA ASN A 668 -3.93 10.99 -17.90
C ASN A 668 -2.62 11.68 -17.47
N TRP A 669 -1.77 10.89 -16.81
CA TRP A 669 -0.40 11.26 -16.48
C TRP A 669 0.46 11.39 -17.73
N GLN A 670 1.25 12.46 -17.82
CA GLN A 670 2.27 12.69 -18.84
C GLN A 670 3.66 12.81 -18.21
N VAL A 671 4.70 12.57 -19.02
CA VAL A 671 6.08 12.85 -18.62
C VAL A 671 6.46 14.26 -19.05
N MET A 672 6.95 15.05 -18.10
CA MET A 672 7.45 16.41 -18.30
C MET A 672 8.94 16.49 -17.98
N ALA A 673 9.60 17.53 -18.50
CA ALA A 673 11.00 17.81 -18.19
C ALA A 673 11.27 19.32 -18.01
N ALA A 674 12.26 19.65 -17.20
CA ALA A 674 12.90 20.98 -17.17
C ALA A 674 14.41 20.85 -17.32
N VAL A 675 15.00 21.86 -17.92
CA VAL A 675 16.40 21.89 -18.31
C VAL A 675 17.14 23.01 -17.61
N ARG A 676 18.34 22.72 -17.11
CA ARG A 676 19.27 23.72 -16.62
C ARG A 676 20.56 23.67 -17.43
N THR A 677 20.76 24.69 -18.25
CA THR A 677 21.94 24.81 -19.11
C THR A 677 23.10 25.45 -18.33
N ALA A 678 24.17 24.70 -18.08
CA ALA A 678 25.37 25.26 -17.47
C ALA A 678 26.04 26.33 -18.37
N PRO A 679 26.62 27.41 -17.82
CA PRO A 679 26.77 27.71 -16.40
C PRO A 679 25.58 28.48 -15.79
N SER A 680 24.47 28.64 -16.53
CA SER A 680 23.28 29.30 -16.01
C SER A 680 22.77 28.57 -14.77
N ARG A 681 22.22 29.34 -13.84
CA ARG A 681 21.53 28.79 -12.68
C ARG A 681 20.03 28.64 -12.88
N ASP A 682 19.52 29.18 -13.99
CA ASP A 682 18.09 29.23 -14.30
C ASP A 682 17.60 27.91 -14.91
N TRP A 683 16.36 27.56 -14.58
CA TRP A 683 15.63 26.45 -15.17
C TRP A 683 14.76 26.93 -16.34
N SER A 684 14.64 26.10 -17.38
CA SER A 684 13.68 26.32 -18.46
C SER A 684 12.24 26.19 -17.94
N ALA A 685 11.28 26.70 -18.71
CA ALA A 685 9.90 26.27 -18.53
C ALA A 685 9.77 24.75 -18.81
N PRO A 686 8.79 24.06 -18.19
CA PRO A 686 8.52 22.65 -18.46
C PRO A 686 8.21 22.37 -19.93
N VAL A 687 8.73 21.26 -20.44
CA VAL A 687 8.44 20.71 -21.78
C VAL A 687 7.85 19.30 -21.66
N GLN A 688 6.94 18.94 -22.57
CA GLN A 688 6.35 17.59 -22.61
C GLN A 688 7.31 16.60 -23.28
N VAL A 689 7.59 15.49 -22.58
CA VAL A 689 8.40 14.36 -23.05
C VAL A 689 7.53 13.33 -23.77
N SER A 690 6.40 12.92 -23.18
CA SER A 690 5.57 11.85 -23.76
C SER A 690 4.52 12.33 -24.76
N GLN A 691 3.93 13.51 -24.54
CA GLN A 691 2.99 14.20 -25.46
C GLN A 691 1.75 13.34 -25.84
N VAL A 692 1.06 12.78 -24.85
CA VAL A 692 -0.05 11.83 -25.03
C VAL A 692 -1.30 12.22 -24.24
N THR A 693 -2.48 11.84 -24.72
CA THR A 693 -3.76 12.19 -24.07
C THR A 693 -4.66 10.98 -23.81
N ASP A 694 -4.17 9.77 -24.08
CA ASP A 694 -4.95 8.54 -24.12
C ASP A 694 -4.44 7.47 -23.13
N ARG A 695 -3.63 7.87 -22.14
CA ARG A 695 -2.86 6.94 -21.30
C ARG A 695 -2.31 7.59 -20.04
N ALA A 696 -2.02 6.75 -19.05
CA ALA A 696 -1.25 7.15 -17.88
C ALA A 696 0.23 6.78 -18.07
N ASP A 697 1.07 7.79 -18.28
CA ASP A 697 2.52 7.66 -18.35
C ASP A 697 3.15 8.06 -17.01
N ARG A 698 3.76 7.10 -16.32
CA ARG A 698 4.18 7.23 -14.92
C ARG A 698 5.63 6.81 -14.68
N HIS A 699 6.16 7.19 -13.53
CA HIS A 699 7.46 6.75 -13.00
C HIS A 699 8.63 6.92 -13.99
N PRO A 700 8.86 8.15 -14.50
CA PRO A 700 9.92 8.36 -15.47
C PRO A 700 11.31 8.23 -14.81
N ASP A 701 12.25 7.76 -15.61
CA ASP A 701 13.67 7.81 -15.30
C ASP A 701 14.43 8.38 -16.50
N VAL A 702 15.51 9.12 -16.27
CA VAL A 702 16.28 9.78 -17.33
C VAL A 702 17.78 9.56 -17.14
N ALA A 703 18.48 9.29 -18.23
CA ALA A 703 19.93 9.11 -18.24
C ALA A 703 20.55 9.64 -19.54
N VAL A 704 21.88 9.74 -19.55
CA VAL A 704 22.66 10.18 -20.71
C VAL A 704 23.23 8.98 -21.45
N ASP A 705 23.01 8.93 -22.76
CA ASP A 705 23.54 7.87 -23.63
C ASP A 705 25.03 8.06 -23.96
N ALA A 706 25.58 7.16 -24.79
CA ALA A 706 26.98 7.22 -25.17
C ALA A 706 27.35 8.41 -26.07
N ALA A 707 26.37 9.00 -26.77
CA ALA A 707 26.54 10.14 -27.66
C ALA A 707 26.33 11.49 -26.95
N GLY A 708 25.97 11.48 -25.66
CA GLY A 708 25.65 12.69 -24.89
C GLY A 708 24.18 13.14 -25.03
N GLY A 709 23.33 12.36 -25.68
CA GLY A 709 21.89 12.57 -25.73
C GLY A 709 21.22 12.10 -24.45
N TYR A 710 20.06 12.66 -24.14
CA TYR A 710 19.22 12.23 -23.02
C TYR A 710 18.21 11.20 -23.50
N VAL A 711 18.00 10.16 -22.70
CA VAL A 711 16.96 9.15 -22.89
C VAL A 711 16.11 9.12 -21.65
N ALA A 712 14.80 9.35 -21.80
CA ALA A 712 13.81 9.17 -20.76
C ALA A 712 13.05 7.86 -21.02
N VAL A 713 12.81 7.08 -19.98
CA VAL A 713 11.99 5.85 -20.00
C VAL A 713 10.87 5.98 -18.97
N TRP A 714 9.70 5.41 -19.23
CA TRP A 714 8.57 5.41 -18.31
C TRP A 714 7.68 4.18 -18.55
N GLU A 715 6.83 3.86 -17.58
CA GLU A 715 5.74 2.89 -17.75
C GLU A 715 4.48 3.60 -18.27
N SER A 716 3.70 2.91 -19.11
CA SER A 716 2.54 3.46 -19.80
C SER A 716 1.38 2.46 -19.77
N GLY A 717 0.22 2.91 -19.31
CA GLY A 717 -1.03 2.14 -19.30
C GLY A 717 -2.13 2.82 -20.11
N ALA A 718 -3.08 2.05 -20.65
CA ALA A 718 -4.31 2.66 -21.16
C ALA A 718 -5.06 3.38 -20.01
N LEU A 719 -5.96 4.32 -20.35
CA LEU A 719 -6.92 4.88 -19.38
C LEU A 719 -7.99 3.83 -19.06
N GLN A 720 -7.54 2.76 -18.42
CA GLN A 720 -8.32 1.63 -17.92
C GLN A 720 -7.62 1.13 -16.66
N SER A 721 -8.19 1.41 -15.49
CA SER A 721 -7.55 1.17 -14.19
C SER A 721 -7.41 -0.30 -13.77
N SER A 722 -8.09 -1.22 -14.44
CA SER A 722 -7.93 -2.66 -14.21
C SER A 722 -8.04 -3.49 -15.48
N GLY A 723 -7.42 -4.68 -15.48
CA GLY A 723 -7.42 -5.60 -16.62
C GLY A 723 -6.58 -5.13 -17.81
N ALA A 724 -5.71 -4.13 -17.63
CA ALA A 724 -4.85 -3.57 -18.66
C ALA A 724 -3.37 -3.69 -18.28
N ASN A 725 -2.55 -4.19 -19.20
CA ASN A 725 -1.12 -4.39 -18.95
C ASN A 725 -0.31 -3.11 -19.21
N LEU A 726 0.63 -2.82 -18.30
CA LEU A 726 1.61 -1.76 -18.47
C LEU A 726 2.74 -2.16 -19.41
N GLN A 727 3.19 -1.20 -20.23
CA GLN A 727 4.32 -1.35 -21.13
C GLN A 727 5.36 -0.26 -20.89
N LEU A 728 6.61 -0.50 -21.28
CA LEU A 728 7.65 0.51 -21.21
C LEU A 728 7.79 1.30 -22.51
N ARG A 729 7.93 2.61 -22.37
CA ARG A 729 8.19 3.54 -23.47
C ARG A 729 9.42 4.38 -23.18
N ALA A 730 10.06 4.84 -24.23
CA ALA A 730 11.18 5.76 -24.13
C ALA A 730 11.08 6.91 -25.13
N SER A 731 11.73 8.03 -24.84
CA SER A 731 11.94 9.13 -25.76
C SER A 731 13.35 9.70 -25.61
N ARG A 732 13.83 10.37 -26.65
CA ARG A 732 15.21 10.82 -26.78
C ARG A 732 15.27 12.31 -27.02
N SER A 733 16.32 12.94 -26.50
CA SER A 733 16.66 14.33 -26.76
C SER A 733 18.13 14.46 -27.15
N THR A 734 18.40 15.23 -28.21
CA THR A 734 19.76 15.50 -28.73
C THR A 734 20.14 16.98 -28.64
N ASP A 735 19.25 17.81 -28.10
CA ASP A 735 19.42 19.26 -27.97
C ASP A 735 19.45 19.71 -26.49
N GLY A 736 19.87 18.81 -25.61
CA GLY A 736 20.02 19.09 -24.18
C GLY A 736 18.71 19.01 -23.38
N GLY A 737 17.74 18.21 -23.81
CA GLY A 737 16.45 18.04 -23.13
C GLY A 737 15.40 19.08 -23.53
N ALA A 738 15.70 19.95 -24.50
CA ALA A 738 14.79 21.01 -24.93
C ALA A 738 13.64 20.48 -25.80
N THR A 739 13.92 19.47 -26.64
CA THR A 739 12.90 18.75 -27.40
C THR A 739 13.09 17.23 -27.31
N TRP A 740 11.99 16.50 -27.49
CA TRP A 740 11.91 15.06 -27.32
C TRP A 740 11.30 14.40 -28.57
N THR A 741 11.82 13.23 -28.94
CA THR A 741 11.27 12.45 -30.06
C THR A 741 9.89 11.87 -29.71
N PRO A 742 9.10 11.42 -30.70
CA PRO A 742 8.00 10.49 -30.44
C PRO A 742 8.50 9.26 -29.66
N PHE A 743 7.59 8.64 -28.90
CA PHE A 743 7.96 7.49 -28.07
C PHE A 743 8.39 6.27 -28.92
N GLU A 744 9.28 5.48 -28.37
CA GLU A 744 9.64 4.14 -28.84
C GLU A 744 9.29 3.10 -27.77
N GLN A 745 8.99 1.87 -28.20
CA GLN A 745 8.68 0.77 -27.29
C GLN A 745 9.98 0.15 -26.75
N VAL A 746 10.02 -0.11 -25.44
CA VAL A 746 11.12 -0.83 -24.80
C VAL A 746 10.68 -2.25 -24.51
N ALA A 747 11.16 -3.19 -25.33
CA ALA A 747 11.02 -4.62 -25.10
C ALA A 747 9.58 -5.15 -24.85
N LEU A 748 8.62 -4.66 -25.65
CA LEU A 748 7.17 -4.85 -25.48
C LEU A 748 6.72 -6.29 -25.16
N ALA A 749 5.78 -6.37 -24.21
CA ALA A 749 5.15 -7.56 -23.66
C ALA A 749 3.62 -7.42 -23.57
N PRO A 750 2.83 -7.59 -24.64
CA PRO A 750 1.40 -7.26 -24.56
C PRO A 750 0.64 -8.08 -23.48
N GLU A 751 1.08 -9.31 -23.23
CA GLU A 751 0.49 -10.25 -22.27
C GLU A 751 1.08 -10.14 -20.85
N ALA A 752 1.88 -9.11 -20.56
CA ALA A 752 2.49 -8.94 -19.26
C ALA A 752 2.66 -7.46 -18.90
N MET A 753 2.79 -7.22 -17.61
CA MET A 753 3.07 -5.91 -17.04
C MET A 753 4.58 -5.70 -16.87
N SER A 754 5.06 -4.51 -17.23
CA SER A 754 6.41 -4.02 -16.97
C SER A 754 6.35 -2.73 -16.14
N GLN A 755 7.12 -2.63 -15.05
CA GLN A 755 7.03 -1.51 -14.10
C GLN A 755 8.40 -1.04 -13.57
N ARG A 756 8.44 0.22 -13.12
CA ARG A 756 9.58 0.87 -12.43
C ARG A 756 10.92 0.72 -13.16
N ALA A 757 10.95 1.14 -14.42
CA ALA A 757 12.18 1.13 -15.21
C ALA A 757 13.24 2.08 -14.60
N ARG A 758 14.50 1.65 -14.63
CA ARG A 758 15.68 2.45 -14.27
C ARG A 758 16.73 2.41 -15.36
N LEU A 759 17.39 3.53 -15.58
CA LEU A 759 18.43 3.73 -16.58
C LEU A 759 19.78 3.98 -15.92
N SER A 760 20.81 3.35 -16.47
CA SER A 760 22.19 3.74 -16.17
C SER A 760 23.08 3.37 -17.33
N ARG A 761 24.19 4.10 -17.48
CA ARG A 761 25.18 3.83 -18.51
C ARG A 761 26.21 2.85 -17.98
N ASP A 762 26.43 1.75 -18.70
CA ASP A 762 27.50 0.81 -18.38
C ASP A 762 28.87 1.47 -18.62
N PRO A 763 29.90 1.21 -17.79
CA PRO A 763 31.22 1.80 -17.97
C PRO A 763 31.82 1.51 -19.36
N GLY A 764 31.90 2.54 -20.20
CA GLY A 764 32.39 2.40 -21.59
C GLY A 764 31.44 1.61 -22.51
N GLY A 765 30.23 1.30 -22.05
CA GLY A 765 29.23 0.50 -22.76
C GLY A 765 27.95 1.28 -23.10
N PRO A 766 26.89 0.56 -23.50
CA PRO A 766 25.61 1.14 -23.86
C PRO A 766 24.88 1.74 -22.66
N LEU A 767 23.82 2.49 -22.95
CA LEU A 767 22.79 2.77 -21.96
C LEU A 767 22.01 1.48 -21.67
N ARG A 768 21.69 1.21 -20.41
CA ARG A 768 20.96 0.02 -19.99
C ARG A 768 19.70 0.41 -19.23
N ALA A 769 18.60 -0.25 -19.57
CA ALA A 769 17.38 -0.28 -18.78
C ALA A 769 17.27 -1.57 -17.97
N VAL A 770 16.73 -1.45 -16.76
CA VAL A 770 16.23 -2.57 -15.94
C VAL A 770 14.83 -2.26 -15.44
N TRP A 771 13.98 -3.27 -15.30
CA TRP A 771 12.60 -3.14 -14.80
C TRP A 771 12.17 -4.48 -14.19
N TYR A 772 11.09 -4.49 -13.42
CA TYR A 772 10.45 -5.76 -13.03
C TYR A 772 9.20 -6.03 -13.87
N ASP A 773 8.97 -7.32 -14.14
CA ASP A 773 8.03 -7.77 -15.15
C ASP A 773 7.38 -9.10 -14.77
N SER A 774 6.13 -9.29 -15.20
CA SER A 774 5.27 -10.45 -14.91
C SER A 774 5.26 -11.54 -16.01
N ARG A 775 6.14 -11.45 -17.02
CA ARG A 775 6.31 -12.44 -18.11
C ARG A 775 6.77 -13.83 -17.68
N SER A 776 7.17 -14.00 -16.42
CA SER A 776 7.68 -15.27 -15.92
C SER A 776 6.59 -16.36 -15.91
N ALA A 777 7.00 -17.60 -16.16
CA ALA A 777 6.08 -18.74 -16.14
C ALA A 777 5.57 -19.07 -14.72
N ASP A 778 6.30 -18.66 -13.68
CA ASP A 778 5.93 -18.85 -12.27
C ASP A 778 5.10 -17.68 -11.70
N TRP A 779 4.63 -16.79 -12.58
CA TRP A 779 3.80 -15.60 -12.34
C TRP A 779 4.45 -14.50 -11.49
N ARG A 780 5.56 -14.76 -10.82
CA ARG A 780 6.25 -13.80 -9.94
C ARG A 780 6.93 -12.70 -10.74
N TRP A 781 7.02 -11.51 -10.17
CA TRP A 781 7.79 -10.43 -10.74
C TRP A 781 9.28 -10.81 -10.79
N LYS A 782 9.90 -10.64 -11.97
CA LYS A 782 11.35 -10.84 -12.18
C LYS A 782 11.95 -9.58 -12.76
N VAL A 783 13.24 -9.36 -12.52
CA VAL A 783 13.97 -8.26 -13.14
C VAL A 783 14.42 -8.67 -14.55
N TYR A 784 14.18 -7.79 -15.50
CA TYR A 784 14.61 -7.88 -16.89
C TYR A 784 15.53 -6.70 -17.23
N THR A 785 16.29 -6.84 -18.32
CA THR A 785 17.16 -5.79 -18.84
C THR A 785 17.10 -5.71 -20.37
N ALA A 786 17.34 -4.52 -20.90
CA ALA A 786 17.60 -4.24 -22.31
C ALA A 786 18.66 -3.14 -22.41
N THR A 787 19.45 -3.15 -23.49
CA THR A 787 20.45 -2.12 -23.77
C THR A 787 20.03 -1.28 -24.96
N PHE A 788 20.34 0.01 -24.92
CA PHE A 788 20.07 0.97 -25.97
C PHE A 788 21.38 1.42 -26.62
N GLU A 789 21.39 1.41 -27.95
CA GLU A 789 22.45 1.95 -28.79
C GLU A 789 21.82 2.85 -29.86
N ALA A 790 22.30 4.08 -30.01
CA ALA A 790 21.67 5.07 -30.87
C ALA A 790 21.50 4.61 -32.33
N ALA A 791 22.41 3.77 -32.83
CA ALA A 791 22.40 3.25 -34.18
C ALA A 791 21.41 2.09 -34.41
N SER A 792 21.10 1.30 -33.37
CA SER A 792 20.31 0.07 -33.49
C SER A 792 19.05 0.03 -32.63
N GLY A 793 18.83 1.02 -31.76
CA GLY A 793 17.71 1.06 -30.82
C GLY A 793 17.87 0.09 -29.65
N TRP A 794 16.74 -0.30 -29.06
CA TRP A 794 16.67 -1.20 -27.92
C TRP A 794 16.89 -2.66 -28.31
N SER A 795 17.68 -3.38 -27.51
CA SER A 795 17.76 -4.84 -27.58
C SER A 795 16.45 -5.50 -27.10
N PRO A 796 16.22 -6.78 -27.44
CA PRO A 796 15.17 -7.58 -26.78
C PRO A 796 15.37 -7.67 -25.26
N ALA A 797 14.29 -7.95 -24.53
CA ALA A 797 14.34 -8.19 -23.08
C ALA A 797 15.17 -9.44 -22.75
N LYS A 798 15.95 -9.37 -21.67
CA LYS A 798 16.63 -10.52 -21.05
C LYS A 798 16.30 -10.58 -19.55
N GLN A 799 15.76 -11.70 -19.09
CA GLN A 799 15.56 -11.95 -17.66
C GLN A 799 16.92 -12.11 -16.95
N VAL A 800 17.10 -11.46 -15.81
CA VAL A 800 18.36 -11.49 -15.04
C VAL A 800 18.23 -12.08 -13.62
N THR A 801 17.01 -12.20 -13.09
CA THR A 801 16.73 -12.86 -11.80
C THR A 801 15.85 -14.08 -11.98
N THR A 802 16.01 -15.08 -11.12
CA THR A 802 15.18 -16.32 -11.14
C THR A 802 14.44 -16.52 -9.83
N ARG A 803 15.13 -16.68 -8.70
CA ARG A 803 14.52 -17.06 -7.41
C ARG A 803 13.72 -15.90 -6.81
N GLY A 804 12.55 -16.23 -6.24
CA GLY A 804 11.68 -15.28 -5.53
C GLY A 804 10.89 -14.33 -6.42
N ASN A 805 10.05 -13.51 -5.80
CA ASN A 805 9.53 -12.26 -6.32
C ASN A 805 10.66 -11.21 -6.26
N ASN A 806 10.93 -10.50 -7.35
CA ASN A 806 12.04 -9.54 -7.48
C ASN A 806 11.53 -8.23 -8.06
N THR A 807 11.60 -7.16 -7.29
CA THR A 807 10.94 -5.87 -7.55
C THR A 807 11.86 -4.70 -7.18
N TRP A 808 11.43 -3.47 -7.49
CA TRP A 808 12.13 -2.23 -7.12
C TRP A 808 13.63 -2.22 -7.50
N PRO A 809 13.98 -2.46 -8.78
CA PRO A 809 15.37 -2.43 -9.20
C PRO A 809 15.93 -0.99 -9.13
N ALA A 810 17.21 -0.88 -8.82
CA ALA A 810 18.03 0.31 -9.02
C ALA A 810 19.35 -0.10 -9.68
N LEU A 811 19.90 0.78 -10.52
CA LEU A 811 21.02 0.46 -11.38
C LEU A 811 22.03 1.60 -11.38
N ASP A 812 23.29 1.28 -11.13
CA ASP A 812 24.39 2.20 -11.42
C ASP A 812 25.58 1.46 -12.03
N ARG A 813 26.02 1.92 -13.21
CA ARG A 813 27.24 1.44 -13.87
C ARG A 813 27.29 -0.09 -14.03
N GLY A 814 26.17 -0.69 -14.39
CA GLY A 814 26.00 -2.14 -14.56
C GLY A 814 25.84 -2.94 -13.25
N THR A 815 25.85 -2.27 -12.09
CA THR A 815 25.53 -2.89 -10.79
C THR A 815 24.06 -2.69 -10.49
N LEU A 816 23.31 -3.79 -10.46
CA LEU A 816 21.89 -3.85 -10.16
C LEU A 816 21.69 -4.20 -8.68
N VAL A 817 20.82 -3.48 -7.98
CA VAL A 817 20.22 -3.91 -6.72
C VAL A 817 18.71 -4.01 -6.85
N PHE A 818 18.08 -4.91 -6.09
CA PHE A 818 16.62 -5.11 -6.12
C PHE A 818 16.11 -5.69 -4.80
N THR A 819 14.83 -5.46 -4.51
CA THR A 819 14.12 -6.08 -3.38
C THR A 819 13.68 -7.48 -3.76
N SER A 820 13.81 -8.46 -2.86
CA SER A 820 13.35 -9.83 -3.12
C SER A 820 12.91 -10.58 -1.86
N ASP A 821 11.86 -11.38 -2.02
CA ASP A 821 11.34 -12.30 -1.00
C ASP A 821 12.06 -13.67 -0.98
N ARG A 822 13.15 -13.84 -1.75
CA ARG A 822 13.78 -15.16 -1.97
C ARG A 822 14.28 -15.88 -0.70
N GLY A 823 14.43 -15.15 0.40
CA GLY A 823 14.76 -15.65 1.74
C GLY A 823 13.54 -16.14 2.53
N ALA A 824 12.32 -15.84 2.09
CA ALA A 824 11.10 -16.31 2.71
C ALA A 824 11.02 -17.84 2.72
N ARG A 825 10.50 -18.36 3.83
CA ARG A 825 10.43 -19.80 4.14
C ARG A 825 9.00 -20.33 4.08
N ARG A 826 8.00 -19.44 3.98
CA ARG A 826 6.58 -19.78 3.88
C ARG A 826 5.85 -18.79 2.96
N VAL A 827 4.73 -19.23 2.38
CA VAL A 827 3.95 -18.45 1.41
C VAL A 827 3.11 -17.36 2.07
N GLN A 828 2.70 -17.55 3.33
CA GLN A 828 1.86 -16.63 4.09
C GLN A 828 2.58 -16.22 5.38
N ARG A 829 2.38 -14.97 5.82
CA ARG A 829 2.95 -14.40 7.05
C ARG A 829 4.49 -14.41 7.13
N ASP A 830 5.21 -14.66 6.05
CA ASP A 830 6.65 -14.39 6.00
C ASP A 830 6.88 -12.98 5.50
N ARG A 831 7.46 -12.14 6.36
CA ARG A 831 7.75 -10.75 6.01
C ARG A 831 9.06 -10.56 5.28
N THR A 832 9.85 -11.63 5.09
CA THR A 832 11.21 -11.54 4.57
C THR A 832 11.24 -10.87 3.21
N HIS A 833 11.77 -9.64 3.18
CA HIS A 833 12.20 -8.96 1.97
C HIS A 833 13.62 -8.45 2.20
N GLN A 834 14.48 -8.69 1.23
CA GLN A 834 15.90 -8.42 1.35
C GLN A 834 16.45 -7.80 0.06
N VAL A 835 17.48 -6.98 0.19
CA VAL A 835 18.15 -6.35 -0.95
C VAL A 835 19.27 -7.24 -1.45
N HIS A 836 19.20 -7.56 -2.74
CA HIS A 836 20.18 -8.37 -3.44
C HIS A 836 20.88 -7.56 -4.52
N LEU A 837 22.15 -7.89 -4.77
CA LEU A 837 23.00 -7.25 -5.76
C LEU A 837 23.38 -8.24 -6.85
N LEU A 838 23.36 -7.78 -8.10
CA LEU A 838 23.78 -8.51 -9.30
C LEU A 838 24.68 -7.61 -10.18
N ASP A 839 25.75 -8.16 -10.73
CA ASP A 839 26.59 -7.48 -11.73
C ASP A 839 26.15 -7.90 -13.15
N LEU A 840 25.83 -6.93 -14.00
CA LEU A 840 25.31 -7.14 -15.35
C LEU A 840 26.35 -6.95 -16.46
N ARG A 841 27.62 -6.74 -16.09
CA ARG A 841 28.75 -6.50 -17.01
C ARG A 841 29.35 -7.78 -17.56
#